data_AF-A0AAD4ETD9-F1
#
_entry.id   AF-A0AAD4ETD9-F1
#
_cell.length_a   1.000
_cell.length_b   1.000
_cell.length_c   1.000
_cell.angle_alpha   90.00
_cell.angle_beta   90.00
_cell.angle_gamma   90.00
#
_symmetry.space_group_name_H-M   'P 1'
#
loop_
_entity.id
_entity.type
_entity.pdbx_description
1 polymer ?
#
loop_
_entity_poly.entity_id
_entity_poly.type
_entity_poly.pdbx_seq_one_letter_code
_entity_poly.pdbx_strand_id
1 'polypeptide(L)'
;MSALVFRVFLLALAAVVAAFGTINEPRFLQQHNEHEMITRLALQCPSGQGSDGFCFEPRSLDQLAGHHLIVMGIAIPGFGSNGAVGAPDTFDILPEGPEAHCDDADFLDVPGYPQNRTQANAKLQACVDHLRRRFRQAVAAVDRLLDERNRVRPDMVRILFAGDCTFAFPGLQHDELGRAKCAAIEGLGRALHGIQDFYSHSNWVDSHDPRHPISISNPPGLGMNGTAPFLDLRANSPISADLIPRNLTTGCFALPDSLAGSGECEGRITHHALSKDRGLIFLDGTFGEVEFDPRSEAISSNFHFAVQAAVQHTRETWADLQNEIRHRYGPVVGDLMICSLVRDDPVKTCRNRTLTIAIDTSLESEIIGGIRVEELIAQEIDSRLSTEGQDRLAILDSHAEMALRYPMGLPSHATFDFSQPSGELCIACGLESGIAETINAQPETYTDRGAILLLTTGAESPELGVRTLTQLDRAVDEGIRVHHACISMEEQTHDGGGQTRPGWERCSADDPLVPAVLKTGGVVAFLDGHRARVPAQFSNLVMDRGLTATDDDGAAEHTRLYPGITLADFLSPAHPTKSFTYPVSAGERLNFTVNSVALDGRGAEECFTVTLWYKFEDVMIEMQPRCGDSAPLSLVYDATEPFDLVLEAEFEAAASPLNAFLRQEQEILFLVGVDTSMPDKDEQTIRTATRVLSSSTTVDIPGVTAARGILTSETVEVLTCTATVNGSTATATGSVKVDDERVAAAKGAAAKGSRNDEGSRAVVGDWSSFSSSPDQLTLDPFPTCSAVRFAATTGAGNSTCDRRGGLTKAPVVATAG
;
A
#
# COMPACT_ATOMS: atom_id res chain seq x y z
N MET A 1 -10.68 56.47 29.53
CA MET A 1 -10.91 55.03 29.76
C MET A 1 -9.99 54.25 28.84
N SER A 2 -8.70 54.14 29.18
CA SER A 2 -7.66 53.70 28.23
C SER A 2 -6.52 52.92 28.91
N ALA A 3 -6.83 52.11 29.93
CA ALA A 3 -5.82 51.46 30.77
C ALA A 3 -6.13 50.00 31.18
N LEU A 4 -7.20 49.37 30.65
CA LEU A 4 -7.66 48.05 31.11
C LEU A 4 -7.63 46.94 30.04
N VAL A 5 -7.33 47.24 28.77
CA VAL A 5 -7.34 46.25 27.67
C VAL A 5 -5.94 45.63 27.45
N PHE A 6 -4.87 46.26 27.93
CA PHE A 6 -3.48 45.89 27.64
C PHE A 6 -2.82 44.98 28.70
N ARG A 7 -3.60 44.28 29.53
CA ARG A 7 -3.09 43.36 30.58
C ARG A 7 -3.52 41.90 30.46
N VAL A 8 -4.24 41.53 29.39
CA VAL A 8 -4.68 40.14 29.14
C VAL A 8 -3.88 39.46 28.02
N PHE A 9 -3.10 40.21 27.24
CA PHE A 9 -2.38 39.72 26.05
C PHE A 9 -0.89 39.39 26.29
N LEU A 10 -0.47 39.16 27.53
CA LEU A 10 0.94 38.96 27.90
C LEU A 10 1.14 37.89 28.99
N LEU A 11 0.30 36.84 28.94
CA LEU A 11 0.32 35.69 29.86
C LEU A 11 0.03 34.37 29.12
N ALA A 12 0.46 34.29 27.86
CA ALA A 12 0.37 33.11 26.99
C ALA A 12 1.74 32.66 26.45
N LEU A 13 2.78 32.77 27.29
CA LEU A 13 3.92 31.86 27.25
C LEU A 13 3.74 30.89 28.42
N ALA A 14 3.01 29.81 28.18
CA ALA A 14 3.17 28.60 28.98
C ALA A 14 4.50 27.95 28.58
N ALA A 15 5.27 27.45 29.56
CA ALA A 15 6.50 26.73 29.28
C ALA A 15 6.18 25.35 28.68
N VAL A 16 7.11 24.83 27.88
CA VAL A 16 7.01 23.53 27.20
C VAL A 16 7.64 22.44 28.07
N VAL A 17 6.94 21.31 28.16
CA VAL A 17 7.13 20.14 29.05
C VAL A 17 7.63 20.49 30.48
N ALA A 18 8.61 19.80 31.05
CA ALA A 18 9.50 18.78 30.46
C ALA A 18 9.00 17.33 30.66
N ALA A 19 9.37 16.48 29.71
CA ALA A 19 9.16 15.02 29.64
C ALA A 19 10.15 14.48 28.58
N PHE A 20 10.17 13.16 28.32
CA PHE A 20 10.88 12.64 27.14
C PHE A 20 10.44 13.46 25.92
N GLY A 21 11.38 14.03 25.17
CA GLY A 21 11.00 14.97 24.12
C GLY A 21 10.43 14.25 22.91
N THR A 22 9.49 14.87 22.21
CA THR A 22 9.00 14.32 20.95
C THR A 22 9.75 14.90 19.75
N ILE A 23 9.89 16.22 19.69
CA ILE A 23 10.69 16.92 18.68
C ILE A 23 11.81 17.69 19.35
N ASN A 24 12.96 17.77 18.67
CA ASN A 24 14.06 18.63 19.13
C ASN A 24 13.58 20.08 19.21
N GLU A 25 13.23 20.55 20.40
CA GLU A 25 12.78 21.92 20.61
C GLU A 25 13.98 22.90 20.55
N PRO A 26 13.76 24.21 20.31
CA PRO A 26 14.82 25.20 20.44
C PRO A 26 15.55 25.09 21.78
N ARG A 27 16.88 25.29 21.77
CA ARG A 27 17.80 25.11 22.92
C ARG A 27 17.40 25.75 24.27
N PHE A 28 16.44 26.66 24.30
CA PHE A 28 15.92 27.27 25.53
C PHE A 28 14.80 26.46 26.22
N LEU A 29 14.25 25.42 25.57
CA LEU A 29 13.27 24.49 26.13
C LEU A 29 13.90 23.16 26.57
N GLN A 30 15.06 22.79 26.01
CA GLN A 30 15.88 21.65 26.46
C GLN A 30 15.19 20.27 26.44
N GLN A 31 14.23 20.04 25.54
CA GLN A 31 13.72 18.71 25.21
C GLN A 31 14.33 18.22 23.89
N HIS A 32 14.67 16.92 23.83
CA HIS A 32 15.12 16.27 22.60
C HIS A 32 13.97 15.52 21.93
N ASN A 33 14.22 14.34 21.39
CA ASN A 33 13.32 13.55 20.57
C ASN A 33 13.24 12.10 21.07
N GLU A 34 13.41 11.89 22.37
CA GLU A 34 13.47 10.58 22.99
C GLU A 34 12.25 9.71 22.68
N HIS A 35 11.01 10.23 22.68
CA HIS A 35 9.82 9.44 22.33
C HIS A 35 9.88 8.91 20.90
N GLU A 36 10.28 9.76 19.93
CA GLU A 36 10.49 9.34 18.55
C GLU A 36 11.58 8.27 18.47
N MET A 37 12.74 8.52 19.09
CA MET A 37 13.92 7.67 18.94
C MET A 37 13.78 6.33 19.66
N ILE A 38 13.12 6.28 20.83
CA ILE A 38 12.73 5.05 21.51
C ILE A 38 11.79 4.23 20.62
N THR A 39 10.77 4.88 20.04
CA THR A 39 9.78 4.21 19.20
C THR A 39 10.39 3.70 17.90
N ARG A 40 11.29 4.47 17.26
CA ARG A 40 12.05 4.02 16.09
C ARG A 40 13.02 2.88 16.43
N LEU A 41 13.80 2.98 17.51
CA LEU A 41 14.66 1.88 17.97
C LEU A 41 13.88 0.60 18.29
N ALA A 42 12.67 0.74 18.80
CA ALA A 42 11.81 -0.38 19.12
C ALA A 42 11.22 -1.05 17.86
N LEU A 43 10.71 -0.25 16.90
CA LEU A 43 9.75 -0.70 15.89
C LEU A 43 10.13 -0.40 14.43
N GLN A 44 11.27 0.22 14.11
CA GLN A 44 11.63 0.54 12.73
C GLN A 44 12.01 -0.70 11.91
N CYS A 45 11.48 -0.83 10.68
CA CYS A 45 11.92 -1.89 9.76
C CYS A 45 13.37 -1.67 9.27
N PRO A 46 14.16 -2.75 9.05
CA PRO A 46 15.48 -2.65 8.44
C PRO A 46 15.44 -1.96 7.08
N SER A 47 16.48 -1.20 6.76
CA SER A 47 16.52 -0.41 5.52
C SER A 47 16.36 -1.29 4.28
N GLY A 48 15.35 -0.99 3.45
CA GLY A 48 15.05 -1.71 2.21
C GLY A 48 14.26 -3.02 2.39
N GLN A 49 13.76 -3.32 3.59
CA GLN A 49 12.85 -4.44 3.87
C GLN A 49 11.46 -3.90 4.20
N GLY A 50 10.41 -4.52 3.67
CA GLY A 50 9.04 -4.20 4.07
C GLY A 50 8.65 -4.94 5.36
N SER A 51 7.49 -4.62 5.91
CA SER A 51 7.10 -5.17 7.22
C SER A 51 6.54 -6.58 7.16
N ASP A 52 7.15 -7.49 7.92
CA ASP A 52 6.63 -8.82 8.24
C ASP A 52 5.56 -8.83 9.36
N GLY A 53 5.15 -7.64 9.82
CA GLY A 53 4.24 -7.43 10.95
C GLY A 53 4.95 -7.02 12.25
N PHE A 54 6.24 -7.29 12.43
CA PHE A 54 6.96 -6.97 13.68
C PHE A 54 7.47 -5.53 13.74
N CYS A 55 7.70 -4.90 12.60
CA CYS A 55 8.19 -3.53 12.48
C CYS A 55 7.21 -2.64 11.69
N PHE A 56 7.39 -1.32 11.69
CA PHE A 56 6.62 -0.36 10.89
C PHE A 56 7.48 0.15 9.73
N GLU A 57 6.87 0.22 8.54
CA GLU A 57 7.47 0.87 7.37
C GLU A 57 7.57 2.40 7.58
N PRO A 58 8.45 3.10 6.86
CA PRO A 58 8.83 4.48 7.20
C PRO A 58 7.66 5.45 7.39
N ARG A 59 6.67 5.51 6.48
CA ARG A 59 5.56 6.46 6.62
C ARG A 59 4.61 6.10 7.76
N SER A 60 4.35 4.82 7.94
CA SER A 60 3.51 4.29 9.02
C SER A 60 4.18 4.52 10.38
N LEU A 61 5.49 4.36 10.46
CA LEU A 61 6.30 4.70 11.62
C LEU A 61 6.33 6.21 11.87
N ASP A 62 6.44 7.06 10.84
CA ASP A 62 6.38 8.51 11.00
C ASP A 62 5.03 8.99 11.58
N GLN A 63 3.94 8.25 11.36
CA GLN A 63 2.66 8.51 12.03
C GLN A 63 2.68 8.11 13.51
N LEU A 64 3.35 7.02 13.86
CA LEU A 64 3.41 6.52 15.24
C LEU A 64 4.43 7.30 16.09
N ALA A 65 5.68 7.34 15.62
CA ALA A 65 6.84 7.89 16.33
C ALA A 65 7.00 9.41 16.18
N GLY A 66 6.41 10.01 15.15
CA GLY A 66 6.75 11.37 14.73
C GLY A 66 8.00 11.41 13.85
N HIS A 67 8.37 12.60 13.37
CA HIS A 67 9.59 12.82 12.58
C HIS A 67 10.06 14.27 12.64
N HIS A 68 11.37 14.51 12.64
CA HIS A 68 11.96 15.85 12.43
C HIS A 68 11.99 16.21 10.94
N LEU A 69 11.77 17.48 10.61
CA LEU A 69 12.06 18.01 9.29
C LEU A 69 13.58 18.18 9.13
N ILE A 70 14.20 17.33 8.32
CA ILE A 70 15.62 17.42 7.97
C ILE A 70 15.78 18.23 6.67
N VAL A 71 16.54 19.33 6.73
CA VAL A 71 16.92 20.13 5.57
C VAL A 71 18.43 20.11 5.42
N MET A 72 18.93 19.67 4.25
CA MET A 72 20.36 19.57 3.94
C MET A 72 21.15 18.70 4.95
N GLY A 73 20.52 17.68 5.52
CA GLY A 73 21.13 16.80 6.53
C GLY A 73 21.12 17.36 7.96
N ILE A 74 20.45 18.49 8.20
CA ILE A 74 20.30 19.12 9.51
C ILE A 74 18.83 19.07 9.92
N ALA A 75 18.51 18.46 11.06
CA ALA A 75 17.18 18.53 11.65
C ALA A 75 16.90 19.98 12.07
N ILE A 76 15.75 20.54 11.66
CA ILE A 76 15.33 21.89 12.06
C ILE A 76 14.58 21.79 13.39
N PRO A 77 15.07 22.42 14.49
CA PRO A 77 14.39 22.36 15.77
C PRO A 77 12.98 22.96 15.73
N GLY A 78 12.01 22.29 16.33
CA GLY A 78 10.60 22.69 16.34
C GLY A 78 9.83 22.46 15.03
N PHE A 79 10.41 21.76 14.04
CA PHE A 79 9.75 21.41 12.78
C PHE A 79 9.69 19.90 12.57
N GLY A 80 8.49 19.39 12.28
CA GLY A 80 8.25 17.96 12.16
C GLY A 80 6.79 17.61 12.41
N SER A 81 6.56 16.34 12.77
CA SER A 81 5.32 15.85 13.36
C SER A 81 5.63 15.19 14.70
N ASN A 82 4.79 15.41 15.71
CA ASN A 82 4.89 14.71 16.99
C ASN A 82 4.47 13.22 16.92
N GLY A 83 3.85 12.81 15.80
CA GLY A 83 3.23 11.50 15.68
C GLY A 83 2.15 11.27 16.74
N ALA A 84 1.77 10.00 16.91
CA ALA A 84 0.85 9.58 17.94
C ALA A 84 1.52 9.45 19.32
N VAL A 85 2.81 9.13 19.37
CA VAL A 85 3.55 8.98 20.62
C VAL A 85 3.64 10.32 21.35
N GLY A 86 4.00 11.42 20.68
CA GLY A 86 4.03 12.75 21.31
C GLY A 86 2.72 13.53 21.25
N ALA A 87 1.60 12.86 20.97
CA ALA A 87 0.31 13.52 20.99
C ALA A 87 -0.09 14.05 22.38
N PRO A 88 0.27 13.42 23.53
CA PRO A 88 0.01 13.98 24.86
C PRO A 88 0.82 15.25 25.18
N ASP A 89 2.05 15.38 24.68
CA ASP A 89 2.90 16.58 24.85
C ASP A 89 2.42 17.80 24.06
N THR A 90 1.50 17.60 23.12
CA THR A 90 1.07 18.66 22.21
C THR A 90 0.20 19.68 22.95
N PHE A 91 0.38 20.98 22.64
CA PHE A 91 -0.41 22.08 23.21
C PHE A 91 -1.87 22.10 22.74
N ASP A 92 -2.63 21.11 23.17
CA ASP A 92 -4.06 21.02 22.96
C ASP A 92 -4.83 21.98 23.86
N ILE A 93 -6.01 22.41 23.39
CA ILE A 93 -6.95 23.26 24.14
C ILE A 93 -7.44 22.55 25.42
N LEU A 94 -7.39 21.23 25.42
CA LEU A 94 -7.67 20.34 26.54
C LEU A 94 -6.51 19.33 26.61
N PRO A 95 -5.40 19.66 27.30
CA PRO A 95 -4.27 18.74 27.44
C PRO A 95 -4.68 17.52 28.26
N GLU A 96 -3.97 16.41 28.08
CA GLU A 96 -4.17 15.21 28.90
C GLU A 96 -3.67 15.43 30.33
N GLY A 97 -4.21 14.70 31.30
CA GLY A 97 -3.82 14.82 32.70
C GLY A 97 -2.50 14.10 33.02
N PRO A 98 -1.97 14.24 34.25
CA PRO A 98 -0.73 13.56 34.68
C PRO A 98 -0.80 12.03 34.57
N GLU A 99 -2.01 11.45 34.47
CA GLU A 99 -2.18 10.02 34.19
C GLU A 99 -1.70 9.59 32.79
N ALA A 100 -1.54 10.50 31.83
CA ALA A 100 -0.95 10.19 30.52
C ALA A 100 0.59 10.05 30.60
N HIS A 101 1.22 10.79 31.53
CA HIS A 101 2.68 10.81 31.79
C HIS A 101 3.10 9.87 32.94
N CYS A 102 2.14 9.17 33.55
CA CYS A 102 2.34 8.33 34.74
C CYS A 102 2.87 9.07 35.99
N ASP A 103 2.63 10.37 36.07
CA ASP A 103 3.06 11.25 37.16
C ASP A 103 2.15 11.15 38.40
N ASP A 104 2.50 11.94 39.42
CA ASP A 104 1.80 12.10 40.69
C ASP A 104 1.73 10.84 41.58
N ALA A 105 2.36 9.73 41.20
CA ALA A 105 2.45 8.52 42.03
C ALA A 105 3.65 8.55 43.00
N ASP A 106 4.06 9.75 43.42
CA ASP A 106 5.22 9.96 44.28
C ASP A 106 5.00 9.42 45.70
N PHE A 107 6.02 8.78 46.24
CA PHE A 107 5.99 8.24 47.60
C PHE A 107 7.39 8.14 48.19
N LEU A 108 7.57 8.70 49.38
CA LEU A 108 8.76 8.50 50.20
C LEU A 108 8.37 7.93 51.57
N ASP A 109 8.99 6.81 51.96
CA ASP A 109 8.74 6.15 53.25
C ASP A 109 9.41 6.87 54.42
N VAL A 110 9.03 8.12 54.65
CA VAL A 110 9.49 8.95 55.77
C VAL A 110 8.31 9.55 56.54
N PRO A 111 8.39 9.68 57.87
CA PRO A 111 7.33 10.31 58.64
C PRO A 111 7.05 11.74 58.19
N GLY A 112 5.78 12.04 57.88
CA GLY A 112 5.34 13.38 57.48
C GLY A 112 5.45 13.69 55.98
N TYR A 113 5.81 12.72 55.12
CA TYR A 113 5.74 12.93 53.68
C TYR A 113 4.30 13.23 53.21
N PRO A 114 4.06 14.19 52.28
CA PRO A 114 2.70 14.69 52.00
C PRO A 114 1.74 13.65 51.41
N GLN A 115 2.23 12.74 50.56
CA GLN A 115 1.41 11.71 49.90
C GLN A 115 1.66 10.33 50.51
N ASN A 116 0.59 9.67 51.00
CA ASN A 116 0.73 8.31 51.54
C ASN A 116 0.70 7.23 50.43
N ARG A 117 1.21 6.04 50.74
CA ARG A 117 1.32 4.90 49.79
C ARG A 117 0.00 4.54 49.09
N THR A 118 -1.14 4.70 49.78
CA THR A 118 -2.46 4.39 49.21
C THR A 118 -2.87 5.42 48.15
N GLN A 119 -2.60 6.70 48.39
CA GLN A 119 -2.83 7.78 47.43
C GLN A 119 -1.94 7.59 46.20
N ALA A 120 -0.65 7.35 46.40
CA ALA A 120 0.30 7.11 45.32
C ALA A 120 -0.05 5.86 44.49
N ASN A 121 -0.54 4.79 45.12
CA ASN A 121 -1.04 3.61 44.40
C ASN A 121 -2.31 3.92 43.59
N ALA A 122 -3.20 4.79 44.08
CA ALA A 122 -4.38 5.22 43.34
C ALA A 122 -4.03 6.11 42.13
N LYS A 123 -2.99 6.95 42.24
CA LYS A 123 -2.42 7.71 41.12
C LYS A 123 -1.78 6.80 40.07
N LEU A 124 -0.97 5.83 40.49
CA LEU A 124 -0.42 4.81 39.59
C LEU A 124 -1.54 4.02 38.88
N GLN A 125 -2.56 3.59 39.61
CA GLN A 125 -3.73 2.92 39.04
C GLN A 125 -4.43 3.78 37.98
N ALA A 126 -4.57 5.09 38.21
CA ALA A 126 -5.19 6.01 37.25
C ALA A 126 -4.38 6.11 35.94
N CYS A 127 -3.04 6.13 36.01
CA CYS A 127 -2.18 6.01 34.83
C CYS A 127 -2.40 4.68 34.10
N VAL A 128 -2.28 3.55 34.80
CA VAL A 128 -2.41 2.24 34.16
C VAL A 128 -3.79 2.06 33.52
N ASP A 129 -4.85 2.54 34.17
CA ASP A 129 -6.20 2.54 33.58
C ASP A 129 -6.34 3.53 32.41
N HIS A 130 -5.56 4.62 32.36
CA HIS A 130 -5.47 5.48 31.18
C HIS A 130 -4.83 4.75 30.01
N LEU A 131 -3.62 4.20 30.19
CA LEU A 131 -2.88 3.52 29.13
C LEU A 131 -3.65 2.29 28.62
N ARG A 132 -4.32 1.55 29.51
CA ARG A 132 -5.26 0.48 29.15
C ARG A 132 -6.48 0.95 28.36
N ARG A 133 -6.97 2.18 28.54
CA ARG A 133 -8.04 2.73 27.67
C ARG A 133 -7.49 3.03 26.27
N ARG A 134 -6.32 3.65 26.16
CA ARG A 134 -5.64 3.96 24.89
C ARG A 134 -5.27 2.71 24.10
N PHE A 135 -4.74 1.69 24.78
CA PHE A 135 -4.48 0.38 24.17
C PHE A 135 -5.76 -0.29 23.64
N ARG A 136 -6.87 -0.25 24.39
CA ARG A 136 -8.18 -0.77 23.92
C ARG A 136 -8.78 0.06 22.79
N GLN A 137 -8.53 1.37 22.73
CA GLN A 137 -8.86 2.23 21.59
C GLN A 137 -8.18 1.70 20.32
N ALA A 138 -6.89 1.30 20.40
CA ALA A 138 -6.19 0.69 19.28
C ALA A 138 -6.82 -0.64 18.82
N VAL A 139 -7.09 -1.57 19.76
CA VAL A 139 -7.74 -2.87 19.48
C VAL A 139 -9.16 -2.70 18.89
N ALA A 140 -9.89 -1.64 19.27
CA ALA A 140 -11.23 -1.36 18.74
C ALA A 140 -11.18 -0.69 17.36
N ALA A 141 -10.22 0.20 17.11
CA ALA A 141 -10.13 0.96 15.86
C ALA A 141 -9.83 0.07 14.64
N VAL A 142 -9.08 -1.03 14.82
CA VAL A 142 -8.70 -1.94 13.72
C VAL A 142 -9.87 -2.61 13.00
N ASP A 143 -11.03 -2.76 13.67
CA ASP A 143 -12.26 -3.35 13.12
C ASP A 143 -12.69 -2.69 11.80
N ARG A 144 -12.46 -1.38 11.67
CA ARG A 144 -12.81 -0.58 10.48
C ARG A 144 -11.72 -0.52 9.41
N LEU A 145 -10.56 -1.17 9.60
CA LEU A 145 -9.52 -1.25 8.56
C LEU A 145 -9.98 -2.08 7.36
N LEU A 146 -10.89 -3.01 7.59
CA LEU A 146 -11.39 -3.96 6.60
C LEU A 146 -12.87 -3.71 6.30
N ASP A 147 -13.35 -4.23 5.17
CA ASP A 147 -14.78 -4.25 4.83
C ASP A 147 -15.46 -5.56 5.27
N GLU A 148 -16.75 -5.72 4.95
CA GLU A 148 -17.54 -6.92 5.27
C GLU A 148 -17.02 -8.21 4.61
N ARG A 149 -16.11 -8.10 3.64
CA ARG A 149 -15.40 -9.21 2.97
C ARG A 149 -13.94 -9.31 3.41
N ASN A 150 -13.59 -8.67 4.53
CA ASN A 150 -12.24 -8.54 5.06
C ASN A 150 -11.24 -7.84 4.12
N ARG A 151 -11.65 -7.14 3.05
CA ARG A 151 -10.74 -6.43 2.14
C ARG A 151 -10.24 -5.16 2.79
N VAL A 152 -8.98 -4.78 2.54
CA VAL A 152 -8.40 -3.55 3.09
C VAL A 152 -9.09 -2.32 2.51
N ARG A 153 -9.67 -1.50 3.37
CA ARG A 153 -10.46 -0.32 2.98
C ARG A 153 -9.58 0.89 2.63
N PRO A 154 -9.50 1.34 1.37
CA PRO A 154 -8.59 2.42 0.98
C PRO A 154 -8.85 3.74 1.72
N ASP A 155 -10.12 4.04 2.00
CA ASP A 155 -10.54 5.24 2.74
C ASP A 155 -10.08 5.25 4.21
N MET A 156 -9.88 4.07 4.81
CA MET A 156 -9.57 3.89 6.23
C MET A 156 -8.07 3.72 6.53
N VAL A 157 -7.25 3.47 5.52
CA VAL A 157 -5.81 3.15 5.67
C VAL A 157 -4.85 4.13 5.01
N ARG A 158 -5.29 4.91 4.02
CA ARG A 158 -4.40 5.72 3.16
C ARG A 158 -3.71 6.86 3.93
N ILE A 159 -2.38 6.84 3.98
CA ILE A 159 -1.52 7.87 4.60
C ILE A 159 -0.63 8.56 3.54
N LEU A 160 -1.24 9.42 2.72
CA LEU A 160 -0.55 10.21 1.69
C LEU A 160 -0.38 11.66 2.15
N PHE A 161 0.67 12.34 1.69
CA PHE A 161 1.12 13.71 2.04
C PHE A 161 0.05 14.82 2.28
N ALA A 162 -1.17 14.71 1.72
CA ALA A 162 -2.29 15.64 1.96
C ALA A 162 -3.34 15.09 2.95
N GLY A 163 -2.95 14.08 3.72
CA GLY A 163 -3.79 13.20 4.51
C GLY A 163 -2.93 12.21 5.29
N ASP A 164 -1.87 12.71 5.93
CA ASP A 164 -1.22 12.05 7.06
C ASP A 164 -2.21 12.04 8.26
N CYS A 165 -1.87 11.36 9.35
CA CYS A 165 -2.69 11.35 10.56
C CYS A 165 -2.49 12.62 11.38
N THR A 166 -3.57 13.10 12.01
CA THR A 166 -3.56 14.30 12.87
C THR A 166 -4.00 13.91 14.26
N PHE A 167 -3.17 14.10 15.28
CA PHE A 167 -3.42 13.62 16.64
C PHE A 167 -3.72 14.73 17.67
N ALA A 168 -3.98 15.96 17.20
CA ALA A 168 -4.35 17.08 18.05
C ALA A 168 -5.86 17.05 18.41
N PHE A 169 -6.19 17.52 19.62
CA PHE A 169 -7.54 17.66 20.16
C PHE A 169 -8.30 16.34 20.39
N PRO A 170 -7.82 15.41 21.24
CA PRO A 170 -8.49 14.13 21.51
C PRO A 170 -9.92 14.28 22.06
N GLY A 171 -10.23 15.39 22.73
CA GLY A 171 -11.60 15.71 23.17
C GLY A 171 -12.57 16.14 22.06
N LEU A 172 -12.08 16.39 20.85
CA LEU A 172 -12.85 16.74 19.65
C LEU A 172 -12.78 15.66 18.55
N GLN A 173 -11.79 14.77 18.60
CA GLN A 173 -11.69 13.62 17.72
C GLN A 173 -12.50 12.45 18.27
N HIS A 174 -13.64 12.17 17.66
CA HIS A 174 -14.34 10.90 17.87
C HIS A 174 -13.74 9.84 16.95
N ASP A 175 -13.30 8.71 17.53
CA ASP A 175 -12.71 7.57 16.79
C ASP A 175 -13.54 7.17 15.56
N GLU A 176 -14.88 7.18 15.70
CA GLU A 176 -15.86 6.84 14.66
C GLU A 176 -15.77 7.72 13.40
N LEU A 177 -15.29 8.96 13.52
CA LEU A 177 -15.16 9.93 12.42
C LEU A 177 -13.75 9.94 11.80
N GLY A 178 -12.75 9.46 12.54
CA GLY A 178 -11.38 9.31 12.04
C GLY A 178 -11.20 8.05 11.18
N ARG A 179 -10.16 8.04 10.35
CA ARG A 179 -9.71 6.84 9.62
C ARG A 179 -9.22 5.78 10.60
N ALA A 180 -9.58 4.52 10.37
CA ALA A 180 -9.27 3.39 11.25
C ALA A 180 -7.77 3.27 11.58
N LYS A 181 -6.89 3.37 10.57
CA LYS A 181 -5.44 3.30 10.78
C LYS A 181 -4.92 4.42 11.69
N CYS A 182 -5.42 5.64 11.54
CA CYS A 182 -5.00 6.76 12.39
C CYS A 182 -5.49 6.58 13.83
N ALA A 183 -6.75 6.22 14.05
CA ALA A 183 -7.28 5.98 15.40
C ALA A 183 -6.56 4.80 16.10
N ALA A 184 -6.19 3.76 15.35
CA ALA A 184 -5.40 2.64 15.88
C ALA A 184 -3.98 3.05 16.27
N ILE A 185 -3.30 3.81 15.41
CA ILE A 185 -1.97 4.37 15.69
C ILE A 185 -2.02 5.37 16.85
N GLU A 186 -3.08 6.17 16.97
CA GLU A 186 -3.28 7.10 18.10
C GLU A 186 -3.40 6.37 19.44
N GLY A 187 -4.26 5.35 19.51
CA GLY A 187 -4.44 4.55 20.72
C GLY A 187 -3.16 3.84 21.15
N LEU A 188 -2.37 3.34 20.18
CA LEU A 188 -1.06 2.75 20.46
C LEU A 188 -0.05 3.82 20.92
N GLY A 189 0.10 4.92 20.18
CA GLY A 189 1.06 5.98 20.48
C GLY A 189 0.85 6.60 21.85
N ARG A 190 -0.39 6.99 22.20
CA ARG A 190 -0.72 7.53 23.53
C ARG A 190 -0.54 6.51 24.66
N ALA A 191 -0.64 5.21 24.39
CA ALA A 191 -0.33 4.17 25.37
C ALA A 191 1.19 3.98 25.53
N LEU A 192 1.95 4.06 24.44
CA LEU A 192 3.41 4.03 24.44
C LEU A 192 4.02 5.25 25.14
N HIS A 193 3.44 6.43 24.96
CA HIS A 193 3.83 7.68 25.62
C HIS A 193 4.02 7.49 27.13
N GLY A 194 2.94 7.14 27.85
CA GLY A 194 2.99 6.96 29.30
C GLY A 194 3.79 5.74 29.76
N ILE A 195 4.00 4.74 28.88
CA ILE A 195 4.94 3.64 29.13
C ILE A 195 6.38 4.16 29.11
N GLN A 196 6.73 5.02 28.16
CA GLN A 196 8.07 5.57 28.02
C GLN A 196 8.33 6.59 29.16
N ASP A 197 7.36 7.46 29.43
CA ASP A 197 7.40 8.43 30.55
C ASP A 197 7.48 7.76 31.92
N PHE A 198 6.85 6.59 32.12
CA PHE A 198 7.03 5.83 33.35
C PHE A 198 8.51 5.49 33.60
N TYR A 199 9.32 5.20 32.57
CA TYR A 199 10.73 4.89 32.78
C TYR A 199 11.61 6.14 32.94
N SER A 200 11.26 7.28 32.34
CA SER A 200 11.98 8.54 32.58
C SER A 200 11.65 9.14 33.95
N HIS A 201 10.38 9.14 34.38
CA HIS A 201 9.91 9.88 35.55
C HIS A 201 9.70 9.01 36.80
N SER A 202 9.99 7.70 36.74
CA SER A 202 10.01 6.81 37.92
C SER A 202 11.42 6.41 38.37
N ASN A 203 11.50 5.85 39.56
CA ASN A 203 12.72 5.22 40.08
C ASN A 203 12.89 3.73 39.73
N TRP A 204 12.16 3.21 38.73
CA TRP A 204 12.06 1.76 38.47
C TRP A 204 13.40 1.09 38.13
N VAL A 205 14.06 1.51 37.05
CA VAL A 205 15.36 0.95 36.62
C VAL A 205 16.59 1.69 37.16
N ASP A 206 16.37 2.82 37.85
CA ASP A 206 17.44 3.77 38.15
C ASP A 206 18.10 3.57 39.53
N SER A 207 19.19 4.29 39.74
CA SER A 207 19.92 4.38 41.01
C SER A 207 19.95 5.81 41.55
N HIS A 208 19.91 5.93 42.89
CA HIS A 208 20.09 7.21 43.59
C HIS A 208 21.58 7.59 43.67
N ASP A 209 21.90 8.88 43.83
CA ASP A 209 23.29 9.30 44.05
C ASP A 209 23.76 8.83 45.43
N PRO A 210 24.75 7.92 45.53
CA PRO A 210 25.23 7.38 46.81
C PRO A 210 26.02 8.42 47.64
N ARG A 211 26.34 9.58 47.07
CA ARG A 211 27.02 10.69 47.77
C ARG A 211 26.04 11.54 48.58
N HIS A 212 24.75 11.44 48.31
CA HIS A 212 23.69 12.21 48.94
C HIS A 212 22.75 11.29 49.75
N PRO A 213 22.21 11.74 50.90
CA PRO A 213 21.22 10.95 51.63
C PRO A 213 19.93 10.83 50.81
N ILE A 214 19.13 9.80 51.11
CA ILE A 214 17.79 9.67 50.54
C ILE A 214 16.91 10.84 51.01
N SER A 215 16.30 11.55 50.06
CA SER A 215 15.46 12.73 50.32
C SER A 215 14.46 12.96 49.17
N ILE A 216 13.66 14.01 49.24
CA ILE A 216 12.79 14.44 48.13
C ILE A 216 13.57 14.90 46.88
N SER A 217 14.84 15.29 47.04
CA SER A 217 15.73 15.74 45.95
C SER A 217 16.77 14.67 45.56
N ASN A 218 16.77 13.53 46.23
CA ASN A 218 17.54 12.33 45.88
C ASN A 218 16.72 11.10 46.30
N PRO A 219 15.59 10.83 45.61
CA PRO A 219 14.72 9.71 45.93
C PRO A 219 15.46 8.38 45.77
N PRO A 220 15.04 7.30 46.47
CA PRO A 220 15.68 5.99 46.32
C PRO A 220 15.54 5.51 44.87
N GLY A 221 16.54 4.82 44.35
CA GLY A 221 16.43 4.03 43.11
C GLY A 221 16.03 2.59 43.43
N LEU A 222 15.23 1.95 42.58
CA LEU A 222 14.89 0.52 42.75
C LEU A 222 15.89 -0.41 42.05
N GLY A 223 16.57 0.04 41.00
CA GLY A 223 17.52 -0.77 40.22
C GLY A 223 16.91 -2.06 39.65
N MET A 224 15.62 -2.04 39.31
CA MET A 224 14.96 -3.19 38.67
C MET A 224 15.55 -3.44 37.29
N ASN A 225 15.55 -4.71 36.88
CA ASN A 225 15.92 -5.11 35.53
C ASN A 225 14.66 -5.48 34.75
N GLY A 226 14.53 -4.99 33.51
CA GLY A 226 13.38 -5.24 32.65
C GLY A 226 12.15 -4.38 32.97
N THR A 227 11.03 -4.78 32.37
CA THR A 227 9.81 -3.98 32.28
C THR A 227 8.92 -4.12 33.53
N ALA A 228 8.06 -3.14 33.78
CA ALA A 228 7.21 -3.11 34.96
C ALA A 228 5.94 -3.99 34.76
N PRO A 229 5.78 -5.11 35.49
CA PRO A 229 4.75 -6.11 35.19
C PRO A 229 3.31 -5.64 35.50
N PHE A 230 3.15 -4.54 36.25
CA PHE A 230 1.83 -3.94 36.47
C PHE A 230 1.35 -3.06 35.31
N LEU A 231 2.21 -2.74 34.34
CA LEU A 231 1.86 -2.05 33.10
C LEU A 231 1.40 -3.01 31.98
N ASP A 232 0.98 -4.24 32.33
CA ASP A 232 0.17 -5.06 31.43
C ASP A 232 -1.11 -4.29 31.03
N LEU A 233 -1.17 -3.90 29.75
CA LEU A 233 -2.26 -3.11 29.17
C LEU A 233 -3.47 -3.96 28.72
N ARG A 234 -3.35 -5.29 28.73
CA ARG A 234 -4.41 -6.25 28.42
C ARG A 234 -5.23 -6.61 29.67
N ALA A 235 -4.60 -6.57 30.83
CA ALA A 235 -5.25 -6.83 32.10
C ALA A 235 -6.45 -5.90 32.40
N ASN A 236 -7.54 -6.50 32.88
CA ASN A 236 -8.81 -5.83 33.20
C ASN A 236 -9.05 -5.64 34.71
N SER A 237 -8.10 -6.07 35.56
CA SER A 237 -8.19 -5.94 37.02
C SER A 237 -7.31 -4.78 37.54
N PRO A 238 -7.62 -4.20 38.71
CA PRO A 238 -6.70 -3.31 39.42
C PRO A 238 -5.32 -3.95 39.61
N ILE A 239 -4.29 -3.12 39.68
CA ILE A 239 -2.91 -3.55 39.97
C ILE A 239 -2.89 -4.27 41.31
N SER A 240 -2.36 -5.49 41.33
CA SER A 240 -2.19 -6.25 42.56
C SER A 240 -1.07 -5.61 43.40
N ALA A 241 -1.32 -5.43 44.70
CA ALA A 241 -0.45 -4.64 45.58
C ALA A 241 0.94 -5.26 45.82
N ASP A 242 1.11 -6.55 45.53
CA ASP A 242 2.39 -7.28 45.55
C ASP A 242 3.25 -7.02 44.31
N LEU A 243 2.66 -6.57 43.20
CA LEU A 243 3.39 -6.13 42.00
C LEU A 243 3.99 -4.72 42.15
N ILE A 244 3.51 -3.92 43.11
CA ILE A 244 3.98 -2.55 43.36
C ILE A 244 5.10 -2.59 44.42
N PRO A 245 6.37 -2.34 44.08
CA PRO A 245 7.43 -2.24 45.08
C PRO A 245 7.12 -1.12 46.07
N ARG A 246 7.30 -1.39 47.36
CA ARG A 246 6.96 -0.44 48.45
C ARG A 246 7.57 0.96 48.23
N ASN A 247 8.78 1.01 47.70
CA ASN A 247 9.56 2.23 47.46
C ASN A 247 9.45 2.75 46.01
N LEU A 248 8.51 2.25 45.19
CA LEU A 248 8.24 2.82 43.86
C LEU A 248 7.72 4.25 43.99
N THR A 249 8.30 5.18 43.24
CA THR A 249 7.86 6.57 43.15
C THR A 249 7.93 7.01 41.69
N THR A 250 6.93 7.76 41.25
CA THR A 250 7.03 8.64 40.07
C THR A 250 7.18 10.09 40.52
N GLY A 251 7.31 11.04 39.59
CA GLY A 251 7.46 12.45 39.90
C GLY A 251 6.11 13.14 40.15
N CYS A 252 6.08 14.10 41.08
CA CYS A 252 5.02 15.09 41.12
C CYS A 252 5.28 16.19 40.09
N PHE A 253 4.33 16.44 39.19
CA PHE A 253 4.46 17.46 38.15
C PHE A 253 3.78 18.77 38.54
N ALA A 254 4.53 19.88 38.54
CA ALA A 254 4.00 21.23 38.72
C ALA A 254 4.84 22.28 37.99
N LEU A 255 4.18 23.25 37.37
CA LEU A 255 4.86 24.31 36.64
C LEU A 255 5.36 25.43 37.59
N PRO A 256 6.57 25.98 37.36
CA PRO A 256 7.59 25.53 36.42
C PRO A 256 8.38 24.32 36.96
N ASP A 257 8.53 23.27 36.14
CA ASP A 257 9.18 22.01 36.52
C ASP A 257 10.73 22.05 36.44
N SER A 258 11.32 23.15 36.87
CA SER A 258 12.78 23.36 36.87
C SER A 258 13.34 23.74 38.24
N LEU A 259 12.54 23.56 39.29
CA LEU A 259 12.82 23.96 40.66
C LEU A 259 12.31 22.92 41.66
N ALA A 260 12.74 23.02 42.92
CA ALA A 260 12.10 22.30 44.01
C ALA A 260 10.59 22.65 44.05
N GLY A 261 9.75 21.61 44.18
CA GLY A 261 8.35 21.64 43.75
C GLY A 261 7.51 22.83 44.23
N SER A 262 6.65 23.32 43.34
CA SER A 262 5.71 24.40 43.57
C SER A 262 4.29 23.89 43.80
N GLY A 263 3.43 24.68 44.45
CA GLY A 263 2.00 24.41 44.55
C GLY A 263 1.69 23.05 45.16
N GLU A 264 1.00 22.18 44.42
CA GLU A 264 0.63 20.83 44.88
C GLU A 264 1.83 19.87 45.00
N CYS A 265 3.00 20.23 44.46
CA CYS A 265 4.27 19.49 44.59
C CYS A 265 5.19 20.02 45.70
N GLU A 266 4.79 21.04 46.46
CA GLU A 266 5.63 21.56 47.56
C GLU A 266 5.89 20.46 48.61
N GLY A 267 7.17 20.15 48.84
CA GLY A 267 7.60 19.10 49.77
C GLY A 267 7.44 17.65 49.27
N ARG A 268 7.09 17.44 47.99
CA ARG A 268 7.04 16.13 47.32
C ARG A 268 8.31 15.89 46.49
N ILE A 269 8.54 14.64 46.08
CA ILE A 269 9.49 14.27 45.03
C ILE A 269 8.93 14.82 43.72
N THR A 270 9.66 15.69 43.04
CA THR A 270 9.23 16.28 41.76
C THR A 270 9.59 15.39 40.58
N HIS A 271 8.91 15.62 39.47
CA HIS A 271 9.30 15.14 38.14
C HIS A 271 10.78 15.45 37.87
N HIS A 272 11.20 16.71 37.96
CA HIS A 272 12.61 17.12 37.86
C HIS A 272 13.63 16.34 38.75
N ALA A 273 13.22 15.79 39.89
CA ALA A 273 14.11 15.01 40.77
C ALA A 273 14.27 13.54 40.33
N LEU A 274 13.44 13.08 39.40
CA LEU A 274 13.46 11.74 38.80
C LEU A 274 13.74 11.76 37.30
N SER A 275 13.59 12.90 36.60
CA SER A 275 13.94 13.18 35.20
C SER A 275 15.04 12.29 34.65
N LYS A 276 14.83 11.71 33.46
CA LYS A 276 15.82 10.98 32.66
C LYS A 276 15.59 11.31 31.17
N ASP A 277 15.35 12.58 30.86
CA ASP A 277 14.59 13.06 29.69
C ASP A 277 15.33 14.10 28.83
N ARG A 278 16.68 14.15 28.95
CA ARG A 278 17.52 15.17 28.30
C ARG A 278 18.79 14.58 27.69
N GLY A 279 18.64 13.48 26.96
CA GLY A 279 19.76 12.69 26.45
C GLY A 279 19.62 12.32 24.98
N LEU A 280 20.73 12.32 24.27
CA LEU A 280 20.73 11.97 22.84
C LEU A 280 20.65 10.44 22.65
N ILE A 281 19.70 10.00 21.83
CA ILE A 281 19.51 8.60 21.44
C ILE A 281 19.84 8.46 19.95
N PHE A 282 20.65 7.45 19.59
CA PHE A 282 20.97 7.14 18.19
C PHE A 282 20.32 5.83 17.74
N LEU A 283 19.95 5.72 16.45
CA LEU A 283 19.27 4.55 15.89
C LEU A 283 20.15 3.28 15.79
N ASP A 284 21.46 3.40 16.07
CA ASP A 284 22.36 2.24 16.22
C ASP A 284 22.33 1.64 17.65
N GLY A 285 21.50 2.21 18.55
CA GLY A 285 21.39 1.80 19.95
C GLY A 285 22.47 2.39 20.85
N THR A 286 23.27 3.35 20.36
CA THR A 286 24.19 4.14 21.18
C THR A 286 23.51 5.40 21.71
N PHE A 287 24.15 6.03 22.70
CA PHE A 287 23.63 7.20 23.41
C PHE A 287 24.72 8.28 23.46
N GLY A 288 24.31 9.54 23.40
CA GLY A 288 25.20 10.70 23.48
C GLY A 288 25.34 11.26 24.89
N GLU A 289 25.70 12.54 24.98
CA GLU A 289 25.75 13.26 26.26
C GLU A 289 24.33 13.52 26.80
N VAL A 290 24.23 13.68 28.12
CA VAL A 290 23.01 14.05 28.84
C VAL A 290 23.28 15.39 29.52
N GLU A 291 22.42 16.38 29.30
CA GLU A 291 22.60 17.76 29.80
C GLU A 291 21.46 18.19 30.73
N PHE A 292 21.77 18.85 31.85
CA PHE A 292 20.80 19.53 32.73
C PHE A 292 19.74 18.62 33.36
N ASP A 293 20.14 17.39 33.72
CA ASP A 293 19.31 16.35 34.32
C ASP A 293 19.96 15.91 35.65
N PRO A 294 19.36 16.22 36.82
CA PRO A 294 19.97 15.91 38.12
C PRO A 294 20.18 14.41 38.39
N ARG A 295 19.34 13.54 37.82
CA ARG A 295 19.34 12.09 38.08
C ARG A 295 20.38 11.39 37.22
N SER A 296 20.53 11.84 35.98
CA SER A 296 21.46 11.30 34.99
C SER A 296 22.84 11.96 35.06
N GLU A 297 22.96 13.23 35.42
CA GLU A 297 24.26 13.87 35.73
C GLU A 297 24.93 13.21 36.95
N ALA A 298 24.13 12.77 37.93
CA ALA A 298 24.64 12.04 39.09
C ALA A 298 25.14 10.63 38.72
N ILE A 299 24.39 9.92 37.86
CA ILE A 299 24.70 8.55 37.41
C ILE A 299 24.24 8.41 35.94
N SER A 300 25.16 8.54 34.98
CA SER A 300 24.83 8.57 33.55
C SER A 300 24.16 7.30 33.00
N SER A 301 24.38 6.15 33.64
CA SER A 301 23.70 4.91 33.25
C SER A 301 22.19 4.92 33.53
N ASN A 302 21.69 5.84 34.36
CA ASN A 302 20.25 5.96 34.64
C ASN A 302 19.46 6.23 33.35
N PHE A 303 19.92 7.18 32.53
CA PHE A 303 19.35 7.45 31.20
C PHE A 303 19.33 6.19 30.31
N HIS A 304 20.47 5.51 30.19
CA HIS A 304 20.59 4.30 29.36
C HIS A 304 19.61 3.21 29.80
N PHE A 305 19.48 2.96 31.11
CA PHE A 305 18.58 1.93 31.62
C PHE A 305 17.11 2.29 31.40
N ALA A 306 16.73 3.57 31.55
CA ALA A 306 15.38 4.05 31.25
C ALA A 306 15.04 3.84 29.77
N VAL A 307 15.92 4.28 28.86
CA VAL A 307 15.73 4.09 27.41
C VAL A 307 15.68 2.61 27.03
N GLN A 308 16.55 1.77 27.59
CA GLN A 308 16.55 0.32 27.30
C GLN A 308 15.25 -0.36 27.77
N ALA A 309 14.75 -0.01 28.96
CA ALA A 309 13.47 -0.53 29.45
C ALA A 309 12.28 -0.01 28.62
N ALA A 310 12.29 1.26 28.22
CA ALA A 310 11.27 1.87 27.38
C ALA A 310 11.22 1.26 25.97
N VAL A 311 12.37 1.01 25.34
CA VAL A 311 12.48 0.31 24.05
C VAL A 311 11.96 -1.13 24.16
N GLN A 312 12.36 -1.86 25.19
CA GLN A 312 11.90 -3.23 25.41
C GLN A 312 10.39 -3.30 25.65
N HIS A 313 9.86 -2.41 26.49
CA HIS A 313 8.43 -2.37 26.80
C HIS A 313 7.58 -1.89 25.61
N THR A 314 8.12 -1.04 24.74
CA THR A 314 7.48 -0.64 23.48
C THR A 314 7.31 -1.85 22.55
N ARG A 315 8.33 -2.71 22.44
CA ARG A 315 8.25 -3.97 21.67
C ARG A 315 7.25 -4.95 22.27
N GLU A 316 7.27 -5.12 23.59
CA GLU A 316 6.30 -5.97 24.32
C GLU A 316 4.87 -5.48 24.12
N THR A 317 4.63 -4.16 24.17
CA THR A 317 3.31 -3.55 23.96
C THR A 317 2.81 -3.73 22.52
N TRP A 318 3.70 -3.62 21.52
CA TRP A 318 3.33 -3.92 20.13
C TRP A 318 2.98 -5.40 19.94
N ALA A 319 3.77 -6.33 20.49
CA ALA A 319 3.48 -7.75 20.45
C ALA A 319 2.15 -8.09 21.16
N ASP A 320 1.88 -7.45 22.30
CA ASP A 320 0.61 -7.60 23.03
C ASP A 320 -0.59 -7.03 22.24
N LEU A 321 -0.42 -5.92 21.52
CA LEU A 321 -1.46 -5.39 20.62
C LEU A 321 -1.75 -6.37 19.48
N GLN A 322 -0.72 -6.93 18.83
CA GLN A 322 -0.91 -7.97 17.81
C GLN A 322 -1.66 -9.18 18.38
N ASN A 323 -1.28 -9.64 19.57
CA ASN A 323 -1.90 -10.80 20.21
C ASN A 323 -3.38 -10.56 20.54
N GLU A 324 -3.75 -9.37 21.02
CA GLU A 324 -5.17 -9.02 21.26
C GLU A 324 -5.97 -8.85 19.97
N ILE A 325 -5.37 -8.31 18.91
CA ILE A 325 -6.01 -8.27 17.58
C ILE A 325 -6.29 -9.69 17.08
N ARG A 326 -5.29 -10.59 17.08
CA ARG A 326 -5.46 -12.00 16.71
C ARG A 326 -6.45 -12.74 17.61
N HIS A 327 -6.46 -12.46 18.91
CA HIS A 327 -7.39 -13.06 19.87
C HIS A 327 -8.83 -12.64 19.61
N ARG A 328 -9.06 -11.38 19.25
CA ARG A 328 -10.40 -10.80 19.06
C ARG A 328 -11.00 -11.07 17.68
N TYR A 329 -10.20 -10.98 16.62
CA TYR A 329 -10.67 -11.06 15.22
C TYR A 329 -10.29 -12.39 14.53
N GLY A 330 -9.58 -13.28 15.23
CA GLY A 330 -9.01 -14.50 14.65
C GLY A 330 -7.64 -14.24 13.99
N PRO A 331 -6.84 -15.29 13.76
CA PRO A 331 -5.48 -15.14 13.27
C PRO A 331 -5.43 -14.50 11.87
N VAL A 332 -6.20 -15.00 10.91
CA VAL A 332 -6.09 -14.57 9.50
C VAL A 332 -6.56 -13.12 9.30
N VAL A 333 -7.73 -12.76 9.82
CA VAL A 333 -8.26 -11.39 9.77
C VAL A 333 -7.40 -10.44 10.60
N GLY A 334 -6.96 -10.90 11.78
CA GLY A 334 -6.07 -10.13 12.65
C GLY A 334 -4.70 -9.84 12.02
N ASP A 335 -4.10 -10.81 11.33
CA ASP A 335 -2.83 -10.63 10.62
C ASP A 335 -2.95 -9.66 9.43
N LEU A 336 -4.12 -9.58 8.78
CA LEU A 336 -4.40 -8.59 7.74
C LEU A 336 -4.60 -7.17 8.32
N MET A 337 -5.24 -7.06 9.50
CA MET A 337 -5.33 -5.81 10.25
C MET A 337 -3.94 -5.33 10.72
N ILE A 338 -3.12 -6.24 11.25
CA ILE A 338 -1.74 -5.94 11.66
C ILE A 338 -0.91 -5.45 10.47
N CYS A 339 -0.95 -6.17 9.34
CA CYS A 339 -0.33 -5.75 8.08
C CYS A 339 -0.77 -4.32 7.71
N SER A 340 -2.08 -4.04 7.79
CA SER A 340 -2.64 -2.73 7.43
C SER A 340 -2.12 -1.57 8.30
N LEU A 341 -1.78 -1.83 9.57
CA LEU A 341 -1.17 -0.83 10.47
C LEU A 341 0.29 -0.53 10.10
N VAL A 342 1.07 -1.55 9.76
CA VAL A 342 2.53 -1.43 9.58
C VAL A 342 2.98 -1.02 8.19
N ARG A 343 2.16 -1.28 7.15
CA ARG A 343 2.49 -1.02 5.74
C ARG A 343 2.14 0.38 5.26
N ASP A 344 2.99 0.98 4.44
CA ASP A 344 2.80 2.33 3.90
C ASP A 344 1.72 2.38 2.80
N ASP A 345 1.59 1.31 2.01
CA ASP A 345 0.52 1.12 1.02
C ASP A 345 -0.18 -0.25 1.21
N PRO A 346 -1.02 -0.39 2.25
CA PRO A 346 -1.61 -1.68 2.61
C PRO A 346 -2.67 -2.16 1.62
N VAL A 347 -3.26 -1.28 0.81
CA VAL A 347 -4.21 -1.68 -0.24
C VAL A 347 -3.52 -2.56 -1.30
N LYS A 348 -2.26 -2.22 -1.65
CA LYS A 348 -1.45 -3.03 -2.57
C LYS A 348 -0.74 -4.20 -1.89
N THR A 349 -0.29 -4.01 -0.64
CA THR A 349 0.64 -4.95 0.01
C THR A 349 -0.03 -5.94 0.96
N CYS A 350 -1.19 -5.64 1.54
CA CYS A 350 -1.89 -6.52 2.48
C CYS A 350 -3.08 -7.17 1.79
N ARG A 351 -2.82 -8.28 1.07
CA ARG A 351 -3.86 -8.99 0.29
C ARG A 351 -4.07 -10.44 0.72
N ASN A 352 -3.05 -11.11 1.28
CA ASN A 352 -3.14 -12.47 1.81
C ASN A 352 -3.80 -13.45 0.81
N ARG A 353 -3.34 -13.43 -0.44
CA ARG A 353 -3.93 -14.18 -1.56
C ARG A 353 -3.48 -15.63 -1.52
N THR A 354 -4.30 -16.52 -2.05
CA THR A 354 -3.97 -17.94 -2.26
C THR A 354 -4.03 -18.22 -3.75
N LEU A 355 -2.87 -18.50 -4.35
CA LEU A 355 -2.76 -18.89 -5.75
C LEU A 355 -2.41 -20.37 -5.86
N THR A 356 -3.12 -21.09 -6.72
CA THR A 356 -2.64 -22.36 -7.27
C THR A 356 -2.23 -22.16 -8.73
N ILE A 357 -1.05 -22.62 -9.13
CA ILE A 357 -0.66 -22.70 -10.55
C ILE A 357 -0.68 -24.18 -10.97
N ALA A 358 -1.50 -24.51 -11.96
CA ALA A 358 -1.58 -25.83 -12.57
C ALA A 358 -0.93 -25.80 -13.97
N ILE A 359 0.06 -26.65 -14.18
CA ILE A 359 0.94 -26.63 -15.35
C ILE A 359 0.77 -27.93 -16.15
N ASP A 360 0.58 -27.82 -17.46
CA ASP A 360 0.44 -28.95 -18.39
C ASP A 360 1.80 -29.66 -18.61
N THR A 361 2.16 -30.53 -17.67
CA THR A 361 3.31 -31.44 -17.79
C THR A 361 2.96 -32.73 -18.54
N SER A 362 2.05 -32.67 -19.51
CA SER A 362 1.76 -33.80 -20.39
C SER A 362 2.90 -34.07 -21.38
N LEU A 363 2.90 -35.27 -21.97
CA LEU A 363 3.86 -35.63 -23.02
C LEU A 363 3.72 -34.74 -24.27
N GLU A 364 2.53 -34.20 -24.55
CA GLU A 364 2.30 -33.32 -25.69
C GLU A 364 2.98 -31.95 -25.47
N SER A 365 2.80 -31.35 -24.29
CA SER A 365 3.46 -30.10 -23.90
C SER A 365 5.00 -30.23 -23.96
N GLU A 366 5.57 -31.36 -23.53
CA GLU A 366 7.01 -31.61 -23.69
C GLU A 366 7.46 -31.59 -25.16
N ILE A 367 6.76 -32.34 -26.02
CA ILE A 367 7.12 -32.53 -27.43
C ILE A 367 7.16 -31.19 -28.19
N ILE A 368 6.28 -30.25 -27.84
CA ILE A 368 6.21 -28.91 -28.47
C ILE A 368 6.96 -27.83 -27.69
N GLY A 369 7.61 -28.18 -26.57
CA GLY A 369 8.37 -27.25 -25.72
C GLY A 369 7.52 -26.32 -24.86
N GLY A 370 6.23 -26.62 -24.71
CA GLY A 370 5.24 -25.84 -23.97
C GLY A 370 5.58 -25.64 -22.49
N ILE A 371 5.97 -26.73 -21.81
CA ILE A 371 6.37 -26.75 -20.39
C ILE A 371 7.33 -25.60 -20.05
N ARG A 372 8.27 -25.27 -20.95
CA ARG A 372 9.26 -24.22 -20.70
C ARG A 372 8.66 -22.81 -20.70
N VAL A 373 7.60 -22.56 -21.47
CA VAL A 373 6.88 -21.29 -21.48
C VAL A 373 5.98 -21.20 -20.24
N GLU A 374 5.36 -22.30 -19.85
CA GLU A 374 4.52 -22.42 -18.65
C GLU A 374 5.34 -22.19 -17.37
N GLU A 375 6.52 -22.81 -17.27
CA GLU A 375 7.53 -22.54 -16.23
C GLU A 375 7.85 -21.05 -16.10
N LEU A 376 8.09 -20.37 -17.22
CA LEU A 376 8.46 -18.95 -17.24
C LEU A 376 7.30 -18.06 -16.82
N ILE A 377 6.07 -18.36 -17.25
CA ILE A 377 4.86 -17.66 -16.77
C ILE A 377 4.69 -17.86 -15.26
N ALA A 378 4.86 -19.09 -14.77
CA ALA A 378 4.68 -19.40 -13.36
C ALA A 378 5.72 -18.71 -12.47
N GLN A 379 6.99 -18.69 -12.88
CA GLN A 379 8.08 -17.95 -12.22
C GLN A 379 7.83 -16.44 -12.21
N GLU A 380 7.32 -15.91 -13.31
CA GLU A 380 7.04 -14.48 -13.45
C GLU A 380 5.87 -14.05 -12.54
N ILE A 381 4.78 -14.84 -12.47
CA ILE A 381 3.68 -14.64 -11.52
C ILE A 381 4.17 -14.73 -10.07
N ASP A 382 4.95 -15.76 -9.73
CA ASP A 382 5.52 -15.95 -8.39
C ASP A 382 6.36 -14.75 -7.94
N SER A 383 7.15 -14.16 -8.85
CA SER A 383 7.95 -12.96 -8.58
C SER A 383 7.14 -11.71 -8.22
N ARG A 384 5.82 -11.73 -8.43
CA ARG A 384 4.87 -10.63 -8.17
C ARG A 384 3.97 -10.91 -6.96
N LEU A 385 4.08 -12.09 -6.35
CA LEU A 385 3.44 -12.40 -5.09
C LEU A 385 4.27 -11.83 -3.94
N SER A 386 3.59 -11.24 -2.96
CA SER A 386 4.22 -10.69 -1.77
C SER A 386 4.20 -11.73 -0.65
N THR A 387 5.33 -12.42 -0.44
CA THR A 387 5.58 -13.24 0.76
C THR A 387 5.24 -12.49 2.05
N GLU A 388 5.65 -11.23 2.02
CA GLU A 388 5.58 -10.18 3.01
C GLU A 388 4.13 -9.65 3.19
N GLY A 389 3.34 -9.68 2.11
CA GLY A 389 1.89 -9.42 2.06
C GLY A 389 1.01 -10.63 2.37
N GLN A 390 1.63 -11.69 2.90
CA GLN A 390 1.05 -12.97 3.29
C GLN A 390 0.49 -13.80 2.12
N ASP A 391 0.85 -13.49 0.87
CA ASP A 391 0.45 -14.33 -0.25
C ASP A 391 1.00 -15.77 -0.10
N ARG A 392 0.28 -16.72 -0.66
CA ARG A 392 0.60 -18.14 -0.68
C ARG A 392 0.48 -18.71 -2.09
N LEU A 393 1.36 -19.64 -2.41
CA LEU A 393 1.43 -20.33 -3.69
C LEU A 393 1.41 -21.85 -3.50
N ALA A 394 0.64 -22.56 -4.32
CA ALA A 394 0.75 -23.99 -4.56
C ALA A 394 1.03 -24.26 -6.06
N ILE A 395 1.74 -25.34 -6.36
CA ILE A 395 2.10 -25.75 -7.74
C ILE A 395 1.66 -27.19 -7.99
N LEU A 396 0.91 -27.41 -9.08
CA LEU A 396 0.34 -28.70 -9.49
C LEU A 396 0.81 -29.12 -10.90
N ASP A 397 1.14 -30.41 -11.05
CA ASP A 397 1.31 -31.08 -12.35
C ASP A 397 -0.09 -31.48 -12.89
N SER A 398 -0.49 -30.94 -14.05
CA SER A 398 -1.88 -31.01 -14.58
C SER A 398 -2.10 -32.14 -15.60
N HIS A 399 -1.71 -33.37 -15.24
CA HIS A 399 -1.93 -34.57 -16.07
C HIS A 399 -2.78 -35.64 -15.34
N ALA A 400 -3.06 -36.74 -16.02
CA ALA A 400 -3.88 -37.86 -15.52
C ALA A 400 -3.41 -38.48 -14.17
N GLU A 401 -2.14 -38.29 -13.78
CA GLU A 401 -1.59 -38.70 -12.47
C GLU A 401 -1.15 -37.47 -11.64
N MET A 402 -2.03 -36.47 -11.56
CA MET A 402 -1.84 -35.17 -10.89
C MET A 402 -0.97 -35.23 -9.63
N ALA A 403 0.08 -34.41 -9.59
CA ALA A 403 1.01 -34.34 -8.47
C ALA A 403 1.11 -32.92 -7.89
N LEU A 404 0.92 -32.81 -6.57
CA LEU A 404 1.23 -31.59 -5.80
C LEU A 404 2.75 -31.46 -5.67
N ARG A 405 3.35 -30.51 -6.38
CA ARG A 405 4.80 -30.24 -6.38
C ARG A 405 5.22 -29.38 -5.21
N TYR A 406 4.44 -28.33 -4.98
CA TYR A 406 4.61 -27.39 -3.89
C TYR A 406 3.26 -27.22 -3.18
N PRO A 407 3.10 -27.68 -1.93
CA PRO A 407 1.91 -27.41 -1.14
C PRO A 407 1.81 -25.92 -0.83
N MET A 408 0.61 -25.43 -0.52
CA MET A 408 0.34 -24.01 -0.32
C MET A 408 1.28 -23.39 0.73
N GLY A 409 2.23 -22.60 0.24
CA GLY A 409 3.38 -22.13 1.01
C GLY A 409 3.84 -20.74 0.61
N LEU A 410 5.02 -20.31 1.08
CA LEU A 410 5.58 -19.00 0.73
C LEU A 410 6.10 -19.01 -0.71
N PRO A 411 5.78 -18.00 -1.54
CA PRO A 411 6.34 -17.81 -2.89
C PRO A 411 7.86 -18.04 -2.97
N SER A 412 8.64 -17.39 -2.08
CA SER A 412 10.11 -17.46 -2.05
C SER A 412 10.75 -18.84 -1.80
N HIS A 413 9.96 -19.88 -1.50
CA HIS A 413 10.44 -21.26 -1.35
C HIS A 413 9.90 -22.21 -2.43
N ALA A 414 9.08 -21.71 -3.37
CA ALA A 414 8.58 -22.49 -4.48
C ALA A 414 9.72 -22.89 -5.44
N THR A 415 9.61 -24.07 -6.02
CA THR A 415 10.59 -24.60 -6.99
C THR A 415 9.89 -25.15 -8.22
N PHE A 416 10.26 -24.62 -9.37
CA PHE A 416 9.70 -24.97 -10.69
C PHE A 416 10.55 -26.07 -11.35
N ASP A 417 10.67 -27.22 -10.69
CA ASP A 417 11.37 -28.42 -11.17
C ASP A 417 10.34 -29.53 -11.38
N PHE A 418 10.01 -29.82 -12.64
CA PHE A 418 8.89 -30.67 -13.04
C PHE A 418 9.28 -32.13 -13.24
N SER A 419 8.31 -33.04 -13.11
CA SER A 419 8.51 -34.47 -13.32
C SER A 419 9.00 -34.77 -14.73
N GLN A 420 9.46 -36.01 -14.97
CA GLN A 420 9.37 -36.52 -16.34
C GLN A 420 7.90 -36.47 -16.77
N PRO A 421 7.56 -35.81 -17.89
CA PRO A 421 6.19 -35.58 -18.30
C PRO A 421 5.50 -36.91 -18.61
N SER A 422 4.19 -36.98 -18.33
CA SER A 422 3.46 -38.24 -18.40
C SER A 422 1.96 -38.05 -18.59
N GLY A 423 1.30 -39.06 -19.14
CA GLY A 423 -0.15 -39.07 -19.32
C GLY A 423 -0.68 -38.02 -20.30
N GLU A 424 -2.00 -37.85 -20.27
CA GLU A 424 -2.76 -36.84 -20.99
C GLU A 424 -3.09 -35.66 -20.05
N LEU A 425 -3.28 -34.47 -20.62
CA LEU A 425 -3.73 -33.26 -19.93
C LEU A 425 -5.07 -33.50 -19.21
N CYS A 426 -5.18 -33.09 -17.95
CA CYS A 426 -6.42 -33.15 -17.17
C CYS A 426 -6.70 -31.80 -16.47
N ILE A 427 -7.38 -30.87 -17.17
CA ILE A 427 -7.73 -29.55 -16.61
C ILE A 427 -8.65 -29.72 -15.40
N ALA A 428 -9.61 -30.66 -15.49
CA ALA A 428 -10.48 -31.04 -14.38
C ALA A 428 -9.71 -31.42 -13.10
N CYS A 429 -8.57 -32.12 -13.23
CA CYS A 429 -7.75 -32.57 -12.11
C CYS A 429 -7.03 -31.40 -11.44
N GLY A 430 -6.46 -30.49 -12.24
CA GLY A 430 -5.80 -29.27 -11.76
C GLY A 430 -6.78 -28.34 -11.05
N LEU A 431 -7.98 -28.14 -11.61
CA LEU A 431 -9.05 -27.36 -10.99
C LEU A 431 -9.53 -27.96 -9.67
N GLU A 432 -9.93 -29.23 -9.64
CA GLU A 432 -10.48 -29.87 -8.43
C GLU A 432 -9.51 -29.79 -7.25
N SER A 433 -8.22 -30.02 -7.54
CA SER A 433 -7.14 -30.03 -6.57
C SER A 433 -6.75 -28.61 -6.15
N GLY A 434 -6.70 -27.65 -7.08
CA GLY A 434 -6.39 -26.26 -6.79
C GLY A 434 -7.48 -25.56 -5.98
N ILE A 435 -8.75 -25.87 -6.25
CA ILE A 435 -9.87 -25.41 -5.43
C ILE A 435 -9.73 -25.99 -4.00
N ALA A 436 -9.46 -27.29 -3.89
CA ALA A 436 -9.31 -27.95 -2.58
C ALA A 436 -8.13 -27.38 -1.77
N GLU A 437 -6.97 -27.18 -2.40
CA GLU A 437 -5.77 -26.63 -1.75
C GLU A 437 -5.98 -25.17 -1.30
N THR A 438 -6.63 -24.37 -2.15
CA THR A 438 -7.03 -22.98 -1.86
C THR A 438 -7.95 -22.89 -0.65
N ILE A 439 -9.00 -23.72 -0.60
CA ILE A 439 -9.95 -23.78 0.53
C ILE A 439 -9.25 -24.28 1.80
N ASN A 440 -8.45 -25.35 1.71
CA ASN A 440 -7.77 -25.94 2.87
C ASN A 440 -6.77 -24.98 3.53
N ALA A 441 -6.15 -24.08 2.77
CA ALA A 441 -5.19 -23.12 3.27
C ALA A 441 -5.82 -21.96 4.05
N GLN A 442 -7.04 -21.56 3.71
CA GLN A 442 -7.76 -20.44 4.32
C GLN A 442 -9.26 -20.74 4.51
N PRO A 443 -9.66 -21.78 5.27
CA PRO A 443 -11.03 -22.30 5.27
C PRO A 443 -12.11 -21.31 5.76
N GLU A 444 -11.71 -20.20 6.39
CA GLU A 444 -12.59 -19.14 6.87
C GLU A 444 -12.56 -17.87 6.00
N THR A 445 -11.62 -17.75 5.04
CA THR A 445 -11.36 -16.49 4.30
C THR A 445 -10.97 -16.66 2.83
N TYR A 446 -11.01 -17.88 2.26
CA TYR A 446 -10.60 -18.16 0.87
C TYR A 446 -11.44 -17.41 -0.18
N THR A 447 -12.72 -17.17 0.09
CA THR A 447 -13.65 -16.48 -0.81
C THR A 447 -13.11 -15.11 -1.19
N ASP A 448 -13.19 -14.76 -2.48
CA ASP A 448 -12.59 -13.59 -3.13
C ASP A 448 -11.04 -13.53 -3.14
N ARG A 449 -10.32 -14.35 -2.35
CA ARG A 449 -8.84 -14.39 -2.24
C ARG A 449 -8.19 -15.59 -2.94
N GLY A 450 -8.98 -16.56 -3.34
CA GLY A 450 -8.55 -17.70 -4.11
C GLY A 450 -8.34 -17.36 -5.58
N ALA A 451 -7.24 -17.84 -6.13
CA ALA A 451 -6.95 -17.81 -7.56
C ALA A 451 -6.41 -19.17 -8.03
N ILE A 452 -6.76 -19.57 -9.24
CA ILE A 452 -6.15 -20.68 -9.96
C ILE A 452 -5.66 -20.17 -11.30
N LEU A 453 -4.40 -20.46 -11.63
CA LEU A 453 -3.82 -20.18 -12.93
C LEU A 453 -3.60 -21.50 -13.67
N LEU A 454 -4.39 -21.73 -14.72
CA LEU A 454 -4.31 -22.87 -15.62
C LEU A 454 -3.40 -22.51 -16.79
N LEU A 455 -2.27 -23.19 -16.92
CA LEU A 455 -1.35 -23.07 -18.04
C LEU A 455 -1.40 -24.36 -18.86
N THR A 456 -1.79 -24.27 -20.13
CA THR A 456 -2.04 -25.43 -20.99
C THR A 456 -1.57 -25.20 -22.42
N THR A 457 -1.10 -26.23 -23.10
CA THR A 457 -0.68 -26.15 -24.52
C THR A 457 -1.58 -26.94 -25.48
N GLY A 458 -2.57 -27.65 -24.96
CA GLY A 458 -3.55 -28.41 -25.73
C GLY A 458 -4.94 -28.43 -25.10
N ALA A 459 -5.85 -29.17 -25.72
CA ALA A 459 -7.18 -29.46 -25.19
C ALA A 459 -7.15 -30.74 -24.33
N GLU A 460 -7.96 -30.80 -23.27
CA GLU A 460 -8.20 -32.06 -22.57
C GLU A 460 -9.14 -32.99 -23.35
N SER A 461 -9.25 -34.24 -22.92
CA SER A 461 -10.17 -35.19 -23.56
C SER A 461 -11.65 -34.77 -23.39
N PRO A 462 -12.52 -34.95 -24.40
CA PRO A 462 -13.93 -34.59 -24.29
C PRO A 462 -14.71 -35.29 -23.17
N GLU A 463 -14.20 -36.42 -22.67
CA GLU A 463 -14.78 -37.14 -21.52
C GLU A 463 -14.57 -36.38 -20.19
N LEU A 464 -13.53 -35.54 -20.10
CA LEU A 464 -13.22 -34.72 -18.92
C LEU A 464 -13.90 -33.35 -18.93
N GLY A 465 -14.26 -32.81 -20.10
CA GLY A 465 -14.86 -31.47 -20.25
C GLY A 465 -16.06 -31.21 -19.33
N VAL A 466 -16.94 -32.20 -19.13
CA VAL A 466 -18.09 -32.07 -18.20
C VAL A 466 -17.62 -31.89 -16.74
N ARG A 467 -16.55 -32.57 -16.33
CA ARG A 467 -15.96 -32.45 -14.99
C ARG A 467 -15.25 -31.10 -14.83
N THR A 468 -14.58 -30.61 -15.87
CA THR A 468 -13.95 -29.27 -15.89
C THR A 468 -14.99 -28.17 -15.71
N LEU A 469 -16.08 -28.18 -16.48
CA LEU A 469 -17.19 -27.24 -16.29
C LEU A 469 -17.77 -27.33 -14.87
N THR A 470 -17.94 -28.55 -14.33
CA THR A 470 -18.41 -28.76 -12.95
C THR A 470 -17.46 -28.13 -11.91
N GLN A 471 -16.13 -28.16 -12.12
CA GLN A 471 -15.19 -27.49 -11.22
C GLN A 471 -15.14 -25.97 -11.42
N LEU A 472 -15.42 -25.46 -12.62
CA LEU A 472 -15.53 -24.01 -12.84
C LEU A 472 -16.81 -23.43 -12.21
N ASP A 473 -17.95 -24.10 -12.34
CA ASP A 473 -19.17 -23.74 -11.60
C ASP A 473 -18.91 -23.73 -10.09
N ARG A 474 -18.19 -24.73 -9.58
CA ARG A 474 -17.72 -24.75 -8.19
C ARG A 474 -16.79 -23.57 -7.86
N ALA A 475 -15.86 -23.20 -8.74
CA ALA A 475 -14.98 -22.06 -8.50
C ALA A 475 -15.76 -20.74 -8.41
N VAL A 476 -16.82 -20.58 -9.22
CA VAL A 476 -17.78 -19.45 -9.09
C VAL A 476 -18.49 -19.48 -7.73
N ASP A 477 -19.07 -20.63 -7.34
CA ASP A 477 -19.79 -20.79 -6.07
C ASP A 477 -18.90 -20.52 -4.83
N GLU A 478 -17.61 -20.90 -4.90
CA GLU A 478 -16.62 -20.72 -3.83
C GLU A 478 -15.95 -19.33 -3.85
N GLY A 479 -16.21 -18.50 -4.87
CA GLY A 479 -15.60 -17.18 -5.06
C GLY A 479 -14.09 -17.24 -5.37
N ILE A 480 -13.66 -18.25 -6.11
CA ILE A 480 -12.27 -18.48 -6.53
C ILE A 480 -12.13 -18.08 -8.00
N ARG A 481 -11.24 -17.12 -8.29
CA ARG A 481 -10.97 -16.65 -9.64
C ARG A 481 -10.13 -17.67 -10.40
N VAL A 482 -10.48 -17.98 -11.65
CA VAL A 482 -9.71 -18.87 -12.52
C VAL A 482 -9.21 -18.07 -13.71
N HIS A 483 -7.91 -18.15 -13.95
CA HIS A 483 -7.25 -17.62 -15.14
C HIS A 483 -6.77 -18.79 -15.99
N HIS A 484 -6.90 -18.68 -17.32
CA HIS A 484 -6.50 -19.71 -18.27
C HIS A 484 -5.63 -19.11 -19.38
N ALA A 485 -4.47 -19.70 -19.59
CA ALA A 485 -3.59 -19.42 -20.71
C ALA A 485 -3.49 -20.66 -21.61
N CYS A 486 -3.94 -20.53 -22.85
CA CYS A 486 -3.76 -21.54 -23.88
C CYS A 486 -2.58 -21.14 -24.78
N ILE A 487 -1.48 -21.90 -24.72
CA ILE A 487 -0.19 -21.53 -25.30
C ILE A 487 0.01 -22.26 -26.63
N SER A 488 0.07 -21.49 -27.72
CA SER A 488 0.39 -21.98 -29.06
C SER A 488 1.91 -22.01 -29.26
N MET A 489 2.44 -23.21 -29.51
CA MET A 489 3.84 -23.44 -29.90
C MET A 489 4.03 -23.65 -31.42
N GLU A 490 3.05 -23.28 -32.27
CA GLU A 490 3.25 -23.27 -33.73
C GLU A 490 3.92 -21.96 -34.20
N GLU A 491 4.99 -22.08 -35.01
CA GLU A 491 5.69 -20.92 -35.60
C GLU A 491 4.78 -20.23 -36.65
N GLN A 492 4.50 -18.94 -36.47
CA GLN A 492 3.68 -18.15 -37.42
C GLN A 492 4.41 -17.93 -38.75
N THR A 493 4.39 -18.94 -39.64
CA THR A 493 4.81 -18.76 -41.04
C THR A 493 3.88 -17.77 -41.74
N HIS A 494 4.37 -16.55 -41.96
CA HIS A 494 3.65 -15.33 -42.32
C HIS A 494 3.08 -15.28 -43.76
N ASP A 495 3.03 -16.41 -44.48
CA ASP A 495 2.50 -16.48 -45.84
C ASP A 495 0.97 -16.56 -45.83
N GLY A 496 0.32 -15.49 -46.32
CA GLY A 496 -1.12 -15.24 -46.24
C GLY A 496 -2.01 -16.16 -47.08
N GLY A 497 -2.19 -17.41 -46.63
CA GLY A 497 -3.21 -18.34 -47.10
C GLY A 497 -4.16 -18.74 -45.97
N GLY A 498 -5.43 -18.32 -46.06
CA GLY A 498 -6.44 -18.52 -45.02
C GLY A 498 -6.94 -19.97 -44.88
N GLN A 499 -6.11 -20.84 -44.31
CA GLN A 499 -6.54 -22.10 -43.70
C GLN A 499 -6.29 -22.01 -42.19
N THR A 500 -7.32 -22.27 -41.39
CA THR A 500 -7.22 -22.50 -39.96
C THR A 500 -6.21 -23.62 -39.71
N ARG A 501 -5.18 -23.35 -38.90
CA ARG A 501 -4.09 -24.29 -38.65
C ARG A 501 -4.41 -25.19 -37.45
N PRO A 502 -4.01 -26.48 -37.49
CA PRO A 502 -4.46 -27.48 -36.52
C PRO A 502 -4.05 -27.22 -35.06
N GLY A 503 -3.03 -26.41 -34.78
CA GLY A 503 -2.73 -25.96 -33.42
C GLY A 503 -3.87 -25.14 -32.77
N TRP A 504 -4.55 -24.30 -33.55
CA TRP A 504 -5.68 -23.49 -33.05
C TRP A 504 -6.99 -24.28 -32.92
N GLU A 505 -7.10 -25.49 -33.49
CA GLU A 505 -8.23 -26.39 -33.23
C GLU A 505 -8.23 -26.92 -31.78
N ARG A 506 -7.12 -26.78 -31.06
CA ARG A 506 -6.94 -27.23 -29.66
C ARG A 506 -7.10 -26.12 -28.65
N CYS A 507 -6.68 -24.91 -29.01
CA CYS A 507 -6.94 -23.68 -28.25
C CYS A 507 -8.12 -22.93 -28.89
N SER A 508 -9.30 -23.56 -28.91
CA SER A 508 -10.48 -22.97 -29.55
C SER A 508 -11.13 -21.90 -28.67
N ALA A 509 -11.50 -20.77 -29.26
CA ALA A 509 -12.32 -19.77 -28.60
C ALA A 509 -13.77 -20.20 -28.40
N ASP A 510 -14.26 -21.14 -29.23
CA ASP A 510 -15.59 -21.74 -29.11
C ASP A 510 -15.66 -22.83 -28.00
N ASP A 511 -14.56 -23.09 -27.28
CA ASP A 511 -14.54 -24.06 -26.20
C ASP A 511 -15.42 -23.58 -25.03
N PRO A 512 -16.36 -24.40 -24.50
CA PRO A 512 -17.20 -24.03 -23.36
C PRO A 512 -16.41 -23.70 -22.08
N LEU A 513 -15.14 -24.10 -21.99
CA LEU A 513 -14.19 -23.64 -20.98
C LEU A 513 -14.09 -22.11 -20.93
N VAL A 514 -14.05 -21.43 -22.09
CA VAL A 514 -13.82 -19.99 -22.20
C VAL A 514 -14.88 -19.18 -21.41
N PRO A 515 -16.19 -19.27 -21.72
CA PRO A 515 -17.20 -18.54 -20.95
C PRO A 515 -17.30 -19.00 -19.48
N ALA A 516 -16.96 -20.25 -19.16
CA ALA A 516 -16.98 -20.75 -17.79
C ALA A 516 -15.84 -20.18 -16.92
N VAL A 517 -14.61 -20.12 -17.44
CA VAL A 517 -13.48 -19.45 -16.77
C VAL A 517 -13.78 -17.96 -16.60
N LEU A 518 -14.27 -17.31 -17.65
CA LEU A 518 -14.61 -15.88 -17.65
C LEU A 518 -15.70 -15.52 -16.61
N LYS A 519 -16.64 -16.42 -16.30
CA LYS A 519 -17.64 -16.25 -15.22
C LYS A 519 -17.04 -16.22 -13.81
N THR A 520 -15.84 -16.74 -13.59
CA THR A 520 -15.09 -16.58 -12.33
C THR A 520 -14.49 -15.16 -12.17
N GLY A 521 -14.63 -14.31 -13.19
CA GLY A 521 -14.05 -12.97 -13.26
C GLY A 521 -12.55 -12.96 -13.62
N GLY A 522 -11.96 -14.09 -13.99
CA GLY A 522 -10.55 -14.16 -14.38
C GLY A 522 -10.30 -13.96 -15.87
N VAL A 523 -9.07 -14.22 -16.30
CA VAL A 523 -8.58 -13.96 -17.65
C VAL A 523 -8.55 -15.24 -18.48
N VAL A 524 -9.05 -15.21 -19.72
CA VAL A 524 -8.75 -16.24 -20.73
C VAL A 524 -7.90 -15.63 -21.83
N ALA A 525 -6.70 -16.16 -22.06
CA ALA A 525 -5.75 -15.66 -23.04
C ALA A 525 -5.16 -16.76 -23.91
N PHE A 526 -5.01 -16.45 -25.20
CA PHE A 526 -4.35 -17.27 -26.21
C PHE A 526 -2.97 -16.68 -26.49
N LEU A 527 -1.92 -17.44 -26.24
CA LEU A 527 -0.54 -16.95 -26.16
C LEU A 527 0.32 -17.48 -27.31
N ASP A 528 1.10 -16.60 -27.95
CA ASP A 528 2.17 -16.95 -28.90
C ASP A 528 3.46 -17.32 -28.14
N GLY A 529 3.63 -18.62 -27.83
CA GLY A 529 4.68 -19.11 -26.95
C GLY A 529 6.12 -18.91 -27.46
N HIS A 530 6.29 -18.56 -28.74
CA HIS A 530 7.61 -18.24 -29.31
C HIS A 530 8.12 -16.84 -28.95
N ARG A 531 7.25 -15.93 -28.49
CA ARG A 531 7.64 -14.54 -28.20
C ARG A 531 8.21 -14.42 -26.78
N ALA A 532 9.48 -14.04 -26.69
CA ALA A 532 10.24 -13.97 -25.43
C ALA A 532 9.62 -13.07 -24.34
N ARG A 533 8.79 -12.08 -24.70
CA ARG A 533 8.12 -11.17 -23.75
C ARG A 533 6.77 -11.69 -23.22
N VAL A 534 6.17 -12.71 -23.84
CA VAL A 534 4.82 -13.19 -23.49
C VAL A 534 4.68 -13.62 -22.03
N PRO A 535 5.64 -14.31 -21.39
CA PRO A 535 5.55 -14.62 -19.96
C PRO A 535 5.37 -13.38 -19.06
N ALA A 536 6.17 -12.33 -19.29
CA ALA A 536 6.08 -11.05 -18.58
C ALA A 536 4.77 -10.29 -18.89
N GLN A 537 4.35 -10.29 -20.15
CA GLN A 537 3.16 -9.58 -20.62
C GLN A 537 1.86 -10.22 -20.14
N PHE A 538 1.74 -11.56 -20.21
CA PHE A 538 0.58 -12.28 -19.70
C PHE A 538 0.48 -12.15 -18.17
N SER A 539 1.62 -12.22 -17.47
CA SER A 539 1.65 -11.97 -16.03
C SER A 539 1.26 -10.54 -15.67
N ASN A 540 1.58 -9.54 -16.50
CA ASN A 540 1.07 -8.17 -16.32
C ASN A 540 -0.44 -8.13 -16.50
N LEU A 541 -0.97 -8.72 -17.56
CA LEU A 541 -2.41 -8.78 -17.84
C LEU A 541 -3.21 -9.38 -16.67
N VAL A 542 -2.75 -10.52 -16.11
CA VAL A 542 -3.39 -11.16 -14.94
C VAL A 542 -3.37 -10.24 -13.72
N MET A 543 -2.25 -9.59 -13.42
CA MET A 543 -2.13 -8.69 -12.26
C MET A 543 -2.89 -7.37 -12.44
N ASP A 544 -2.90 -6.80 -13.66
CA ASP A 544 -3.61 -5.57 -14.01
C ASP A 544 -5.14 -5.75 -13.98
N ARG A 545 -5.64 -6.95 -14.32
CA ARG A 545 -7.07 -7.33 -14.16
C ARG A 545 -7.41 -7.91 -12.80
N GLY A 546 -6.43 -8.01 -11.90
CA GLY A 546 -6.58 -8.60 -10.57
C GLY A 546 -6.46 -10.12 -10.58
N LEU A 547 -5.48 -10.63 -9.82
CA LEU A 547 -5.25 -12.07 -9.65
C LEU A 547 -6.42 -12.76 -8.93
N THR A 548 -7.03 -12.07 -7.97
CA THR A 548 -8.15 -12.50 -7.12
C THR A 548 -9.25 -11.43 -7.15
N ALA A 549 -10.47 -11.76 -6.74
CA ALA A 549 -11.53 -10.75 -6.65
C ALA A 549 -11.25 -9.66 -5.60
N THR A 550 -10.34 -9.88 -4.65
CA THR A 550 -9.84 -8.82 -3.75
C THR A 550 -8.88 -7.83 -4.40
N ASP A 551 -8.34 -8.12 -5.59
CA ASP A 551 -7.47 -7.19 -6.33
C ASP A 551 -8.28 -6.17 -7.18
N ASP A 552 -9.60 -6.34 -7.30
CA ASP A 552 -10.52 -5.43 -8.01
C ASP A 552 -10.77 -4.13 -7.22
N ASP A 553 -9.75 -3.26 -7.12
CA ASP A 553 -9.80 -1.94 -6.44
C ASP A 553 -10.62 -0.87 -7.21
N GLY A 554 -11.72 -1.29 -7.85
CA GLY A 554 -12.31 -0.60 -8.99
C GLY A 554 -11.52 -0.94 -10.25
N ALA A 555 -12.11 -1.79 -11.11
CA ALA A 555 -11.45 -2.32 -12.30
C ALA A 555 -10.76 -1.20 -13.10
N ALA A 556 -9.52 -1.48 -13.56
CA ALA A 556 -8.78 -0.53 -14.38
C ALA A 556 -9.64 -0.07 -15.56
N GLU A 557 -9.79 1.25 -15.68
CA GLU A 557 -10.67 1.93 -16.66
C GLU A 557 -10.48 1.38 -18.08
N HIS A 558 -9.28 0.91 -18.39
CA HIS A 558 -8.99 0.15 -19.59
C HIS A 558 -8.10 -1.06 -19.27
N THR A 559 -8.39 -2.19 -19.90
CA THR A 559 -7.54 -3.40 -19.86
C THR A 559 -6.38 -3.26 -20.85
N ARG A 560 -5.15 -3.62 -20.45
CA ARG A 560 -4.02 -3.47 -21.37
C ARG A 560 -3.91 -4.64 -22.36
N LEU A 561 -3.66 -4.32 -23.62
CA LEU A 561 -3.32 -5.29 -24.68
C LEU A 561 -1.81 -5.42 -24.83
N TYR A 562 -1.37 -6.61 -25.22
CA TYR A 562 0.04 -6.96 -25.40
C TYR A 562 0.25 -7.77 -26.69
N PRO A 563 1.34 -7.54 -27.45
CA PRO A 563 1.60 -8.28 -28.68
C PRO A 563 1.82 -9.76 -28.46
N GLY A 564 1.20 -10.61 -29.28
CA GLY A 564 1.25 -12.07 -29.12
C GLY A 564 0.34 -12.61 -28.01
N ILE A 565 -0.54 -11.77 -27.48
CA ILE A 565 -1.62 -12.16 -26.57
C ILE A 565 -2.95 -11.77 -27.21
N THR A 566 -3.81 -12.76 -27.42
CA THR A 566 -5.22 -12.56 -27.77
C THR A 566 -6.06 -12.86 -26.54
N LEU A 567 -6.84 -11.88 -26.09
CA LEU A 567 -7.68 -11.95 -24.90
C LEU A 567 -9.12 -12.28 -25.30
N ALA A 568 -9.80 -13.15 -24.55
CA ALA A 568 -11.25 -13.28 -24.60
C ALA A 568 -11.91 -12.42 -23.52
N ASP A 569 -13.01 -11.74 -23.88
CA ASP A 569 -13.83 -10.96 -22.96
C ASP A 569 -15.30 -10.98 -23.45
N PHE A 570 -16.23 -10.49 -22.63
CA PHE A 570 -17.67 -10.58 -22.83
C PHE A 570 -18.34 -9.24 -22.61
N LEU A 571 -19.21 -8.88 -23.55
CA LEU A 571 -20.17 -7.80 -23.42
C LEU A 571 -21.50 -8.35 -22.94
N SER A 572 -22.18 -7.59 -22.08
CA SER A 572 -23.52 -7.93 -21.60
C SER A 572 -24.30 -6.64 -21.30
N PRO A 573 -25.63 -6.65 -21.17
CA PRO A 573 -26.38 -5.47 -20.73
C PRO A 573 -25.95 -4.92 -19.34
N ALA A 574 -25.31 -5.74 -18.51
CA ALA A 574 -24.74 -5.33 -17.22
C ALA A 574 -23.33 -4.71 -17.34
N HIS A 575 -22.57 -5.14 -18.35
CA HIS A 575 -21.24 -4.62 -18.68
C HIS A 575 -21.21 -4.27 -20.18
N PRO A 576 -21.91 -3.17 -20.57
CA PRO A 576 -22.16 -2.86 -21.98
C PRO A 576 -20.90 -2.38 -22.70
N THR A 577 -19.86 -1.99 -21.98
CA THR A 577 -18.63 -1.43 -22.54
C THR A 577 -17.42 -2.15 -21.97
N LYS A 578 -16.46 -2.50 -22.83
CA LYS A 578 -15.12 -2.99 -22.45
C LYS A 578 -14.08 -2.17 -23.20
N SER A 579 -13.25 -1.45 -22.46
CA SER A 579 -12.24 -0.56 -23.02
C SER A 579 -10.84 -1.16 -22.80
N PHE A 580 -9.98 -1.02 -23.81
CA PHE A 580 -8.67 -1.64 -23.89
C PHE A 580 -7.62 -0.59 -24.25
N THR A 581 -6.40 -0.67 -23.72
CA THR A 581 -5.32 0.29 -24.03
C THR A 581 -4.08 -0.36 -24.63
N TYR A 582 -3.41 0.39 -25.50
CA TYR A 582 -2.10 0.03 -26.04
C TYR A 582 -1.21 1.28 -26.22
N PRO A 583 -0.01 1.34 -25.60
CA PRO A 583 0.90 2.49 -25.74
C PRO A 583 1.69 2.41 -27.04
N VAL A 584 1.43 3.33 -27.96
CA VAL A 584 1.99 3.37 -29.32
C VAL A 584 3.33 4.11 -29.37
N SER A 585 4.24 3.66 -30.24
CA SER A 585 5.50 4.32 -30.57
C SER A 585 5.48 4.97 -31.96
N ALA A 586 6.23 6.06 -32.15
CA ALA A 586 6.35 6.71 -33.45
C ALA A 586 6.97 5.77 -34.51
N GLY A 587 6.32 5.65 -35.67
CA GLY A 587 6.72 4.73 -36.74
C GLY A 587 6.28 3.28 -36.54
N GLU A 588 5.50 2.98 -35.49
CA GLU A 588 4.93 1.66 -35.24
C GLU A 588 3.72 1.40 -36.14
N ARG A 589 3.65 0.23 -36.74
CA ARG A 589 2.47 -0.25 -37.47
C ARG A 589 1.75 -1.29 -36.64
N LEU A 590 0.47 -1.06 -36.38
CA LEU A 590 -0.40 -1.89 -35.58
C LEU A 590 -1.47 -2.56 -36.42
N ASN A 591 -1.91 -3.73 -35.97
CA ASN A 591 -3.12 -4.40 -36.44
C ASN A 591 -3.89 -4.95 -35.24
N PHE A 592 -5.01 -4.31 -34.89
CA PHE A 592 -5.94 -4.88 -33.91
C PHE A 592 -6.85 -5.88 -34.61
N THR A 593 -6.95 -7.08 -34.06
CA THR A 593 -7.85 -8.13 -34.55
C THR A 593 -8.99 -8.32 -33.55
N VAL A 594 -10.24 -8.20 -33.99
CA VAL A 594 -11.43 -8.42 -33.16
C VAL A 594 -12.36 -9.45 -33.81
N ASN A 595 -12.67 -10.51 -33.07
CA ASN A 595 -13.51 -11.62 -33.52
C ASN A 595 -14.72 -11.78 -32.60
N SER A 596 -15.90 -11.93 -33.18
CA SER A 596 -17.10 -12.43 -32.49
C SER A 596 -17.04 -13.95 -32.39
N VAL A 597 -17.49 -14.54 -31.28
CA VAL A 597 -17.48 -15.98 -31.01
C VAL A 597 -18.91 -16.45 -30.70
N ALA A 598 -19.35 -17.55 -31.31
CA ALA A 598 -20.74 -18.02 -31.22
C ALA A 598 -20.90 -19.07 -30.10
N LEU A 599 -21.40 -18.64 -28.93
CA LEU A 599 -21.49 -19.45 -27.70
C LEU A 599 -22.24 -20.80 -27.82
N ASP A 600 -23.10 -21.00 -28.84
CA ASP A 600 -23.85 -22.24 -29.06
C ASP A 600 -23.79 -22.76 -30.51
N GLY A 601 -22.87 -22.23 -31.33
CA GLY A 601 -22.77 -22.53 -32.75
C GLY A 601 -23.94 -22.01 -33.61
N ARG A 602 -24.81 -21.17 -33.03
CA ARG A 602 -25.78 -20.35 -33.77
C ARG A 602 -25.22 -18.94 -33.78
N GLY A 603 -24.75 -18.49 -34.95
CA GLY A 603 -24.03 -17.22 -35.06
C GLY A 603 -24.75 -16.08 -34.38
N ALA A 604 -24.00 -15.30 -33.57
CA ALA A 604 -24.56 -14.30 -32.68
C ALA A 604 -25.42 -13.28 -33.46
N GLU A 605 -26.76 -13.34 -33.32
CA GLU A 605 -27.66 -12.37 -33.98
C GLU A 605 -27.50 -10.95 -33.44
N GLU A 606 -26.78 -10.78 -32.32
CA GLU A 606 -26.50 -9.49 -31.70
C GLU A 606 -25.27 -8.80 -32.30
N CYS A 607 -25.29 -7.47 -32.24
CA CYS A 607 -24.24 -6.61 -32.73
C CYS A 607 -23.58 -5.82 -31.59
N PHE A 608 -22.30 -5.56 -31.72
CA PHE A 608 -21.55 -4.60 -30.91
C PHE A 608 -20.70 -3.70 -31.80
N THR A 609 -20.37 -2.51 -31.34
CA THR A 609 -19.51 -1.58 -32.06
C THR A 609 -18.09 -1.65 -31.48
N VAL A 610 -17.08 -1.67 -32.35
CA VAL A 610 -15.68 -1.47 -31.97
C VAL A 610 -15.26 -0.08 -32.40
N THR A 611 -14.79 0.73 -31.45
CA THR A 611 -14.34 2.10 -31.69
C THR A 611 -12.90 2.27 -31.23
N LEU A 612 -12.05 2.88 -32.06
CA LEU A 612 -10.66 3.18 -31.75
C LEU A 612 -10.50 4.69 -31.52
N TRP A 613 -9.84 5.08 -30.42
CA TRP A 613 -9.74 6.46 -29.95
C TRP A 613 -8.29 6.86 -29.60
N TYR A 614 -7.99 8.15 -29.73
CA TYR A 614 -6.86 8.79 -29.03
C TYR A 614 -7.25 9.11 -27.59
N LYS A 615 -6.56 8.51 -26.61
CA LYS A 615 -6.87 8.68 -25.16
C LYS A 615 -6.81 10.12 -24.63
N PHE A 616 -6.06 10.99 -25.29
CA PHE A 616 -5.75 12.33 -24.77
C PHE A 616 -6.74 13.41 -25.21
N GLU A 617 -7.43 13.20 -26.32
CA GLU A 617 -8.33 14.20 -26.93
C GLU A 617 -9.75 13.66 -27.15
N ASP A 618 -10.03 12.41 -26.73
CA ASP A 618 -11.25 11.65 -27.03
C ASP A 618 -11.61 11.65 -28.54
N VAL A 619 -10.59 11.75 -29.39
CA VAL A 619 -10.75 11.77 -30.84
C VAL A 619 -10.91 10.35 -31.34
N MET A 620 -12.13 10.03 -31.77
CA MET A 620 -12.46 8.81 -32.51
C MET A 620 -11.66 8.76 -33.82
N ILE A 621 -10.92 7.68 -34.00
CA ILE A 621 -10.12 7.36 -35.20
C ILE A 621 -10.96 6.59 -36.20
N GLU A 622 -11.60 5.52 -35.75
CA GLU A 622 -12.32 4.54 -36.57
C GLU A 622 -13.44 3.91 -35.73
N MET A 623 -14.58 3.61 -36.35
CA MET A 623 -15.73 2.96 -35.69
C MET A 623 -16.31 1.91 -36.65
N GLN A 624 -16.41 0.66 -36.19
CA GLN A 624 -16.85 -0.48 -37.01
C GLN A 624 -17.85 -1.37 -36.24
N PRO A 625 -19.08 -1.55 -36.76
CA PRO A 625 -20.04 -2.47 -36.16
C PRO A 625 -19.68 -3.93 -36.48
N ARG A 626 -20.00 -4.83 -35.55
CA ARG A 626 -19.71 -6.26 -35.58
C ARG A 626 -20.97 -7.04 -35.25
N CYS A 627 -21.39 -7.94 -36.13
CA CYS A 627 -22.54 -8.80 -35.95
C CYS A 627 -22.20 -10.23 -36.39
N GLY A 628 -22.64 -11.24 -35.64
CA GLY A 628 -22.54 -12.67 -35.98
C GLY A 628 -21.17 -13.16 -36.42
N ASP A 629 -21.17 -14.22 -37.23
CA ASP A 629 -19.98 -14.92 -37.75
C ASP A 629 -19.27 -14.14 -38.88
N SER A 630 -19.27 -12.81 -38.80
CA SER A 630 -18.57 -11.95 -39.75
C SER A 630 -17.06 -12.18 -39.64
N ALA A 631 -16.37 -12.22 -40.78
CA ALA A 631 -14.92 -12.44 -40.85
C ALA A 631 -14.16 -11.47 -39.90
N PRO A 632 -13.03 -11.89 -39.31
CA PRO A 632 -12.22 -11.09 -38.39
C PRO A 632 -12.12 -9.61 -38.75
N LEU A 633 -12.44 -8.71 -37.80
CA LEU A 633 -12.18 -7.29 -37.98
C LEU A 633 -10.69 -7.04 -37.81
N SER A 634 -10.06 -6.43 -38.81
CA SER A 634 -8.66 -6.01 -38.79
C SER A 634 -8.61 -4.48 -38.89
N LEU A 635 -8.18 -3.83 -37.82
CA LEU A 635 -7.98 -2.37 -37.75
C LEU A 635 -6.48 -2.10 -37.83
N VAL A 636 -6.02 -1.71 -39.01
CA VAL A 636 -4.60 -1.38 -39.26
C VAL A 636 -4.37 0.10 -39.02
N TYR A 637 -3.38 0.43 -38.20
CA TYR A 637 -3.01 1.81 -37.86
C TYR A 637 -1.49 2.01 -37.99
N ASP A 638 -1.06 2.99 -38.78
CA ASP A 638 0.35 3.37 -38.96
C ASP A 638 0.63 4.65 -38.14
N ALA A 639 1.37 4.54 -37.05
CA ALA A 639 1.58 5.61 -36.08
C ALA A 639 2.65 6.62 -36.51
N THR A 640 2.32 7.92 -36.53
CA THR A 640 3.28 8.99 -36.81
C THR A 640 3.99 9.53 -35.58
N GLU A 641 3.40 9.36 -34.39
CA GLU A 641 3.90 9.87 -33.10
C GLU A 641 3.53 8.92 -31.95
N PRO A 642 4.10 9.08 -30.73
CA PRO A 642 3.85 8.18 -29.60
C PRO A 642 2.71 8.69 -28.69
N PHE A 643 1.74 7.82 -28.38
CA PHE A 643 0.56 8.13 -27.56
C PHE A 643 -0.15 6.84 -27.11
N ASP A 644 -1.14 6.94 -26.20
CA ASP A 644 -1.99 5.80 -25.81
C ASP A 644 -3.21 5.67 -26.75
N LEU A 645 -3.37 4.53 -27.42
CA LEU A 645 -4.63 4.15 -28.07
C LEU A 645 -5.61 3.56 -27.05
N VAL A 646 -6.90 3.86 -27.20
CA VAL A 646 -8.00 3.12 -26.56
C VAL A 646 -8.80 2.41 -27.64
N LEU A 647 -8.99 1.10 -27.53
CA LEU A 647 -9.96 0.33 -28.29
C LEU A 647 -11.14 0.01 -27.37
N GLU A 648 -12.34 0.41 -27.75
CA GLU A 648 -13.55 0.21 -26.97
C GLU A 648 -14.52 -0.69 -27.74
N ALA A 649 -15.04 -1.71 -27.06
CA ALA A 649 -16.13 -2.56 -27.54
C ALA A 649 -17.40 -2.19 -26.76
N GLU A 650 -18.44 -1.74 -27.47
CA GLU A 650 -19.72 -1.29 -26.90
C GLU A 650 -20.89 -2.12 -27.45
N PHE A 651 -21.70 -2.67 -26.55
CA PHE A 651 -22.93 -3.42 -26.85
C PHE A 651 -24.02 -2.47 -27.37
N GLU A 652 -24.59 -2.73 -28.56
CA GLU A 652 -25.63 -1.87 -29.11
C GLU A 652 -26.93 -1.96 -28.28
N ALA A 653 -27.22 -0.93 -27.50
CA ALA A 653 -28.45 -0.82 -26.73
C ALA A 653 -29.68 -0.85 -27.67
N ALA A 654 -30.48 -1.93 -27.57
CA ALA A 654 -31.64 -2.13 -28.43
C ALA A 654 -32.61 -0.94 -28.38
N ALA A 655 -32.86 -0.31 -29.53
CA ALA A 655 -33.66 0.92 -29.68
C ALA A 655 -35.17 0.79 -29.30
N SER A 656 -35.59 -0.31 -28.68
CA SER A 656 -36.96 -0.56 -28.22
C SER A 656 -36.96 -1.20 -26.82
N PRO A 657 -37.66 -0.59 -25.82
CA PRO A 657 -37.75 -1.14 -24.46
C PRO A 657 -38.34 -2.55 -24.38
N LEU A 658 -39.12 -2.97 -25.38
CA LEU A 658 -39.75 -4.29 -25.40
C LEU A 658 -38.73 -5.42 -25.66
N ASN A 659 -37.65 -5.13 -26.38
CA ASN A 659 -36.59 -6.11 -26.66
C ASN A 659 -35.59 -6.22 -25.51
N ALA A 660 -35.38 -5.14 -24.74
CA ALA A 660 -34.47 -5.14 -23.60
C ALA A 660 -34.84 -6.18 -22.51
N PHE A 661 -36.14 -6.45 -22.31
CA PHE A 661 -36.60 -7.46 -21.35
C PHE A 661 -36.39 -8.91 -21.83
N LEU A 662 -36.29 -9.14 -23.14
CA LEU A 662 -36.03 -10.48 -23.71
C LEU A 662 -34.55 -10.79 -23.89
N ARG A 663 -33.68 -9.76 -23.82
CA ARG A 663 -32.21 -9.86 -24.00
C ARG A 663 -31.44 -9.83 -22.68
N GLN A 664 -32.12 -9.91 -21.54
CA GLN A 664 -31.52 -9.65 -20.22
C GLN A 664 -30.44 -10.66 -19.78
N GLU A 665 -30.28 -11.77 -20.51
CA GLU A 665 -29.31 -12.85 -20.27
C GLU A 665 -28.39 -13.10 -21.50
N GLN A 666 -28.37 -12.22 -22.51
CA GLN A 666 -27.49 -12.40 -23.67
C GLN A 666 -26.10 -11.81 -23.42
N GLU A 667 -25.08 -12.65 -23.57
CA GLU A 667 -23.66 -12.32 -23.46
C GLU A 667 -23.02 -12.48 -24.85
N ILE A 668 -22.24 -11.49 -25.30
CA ILE A 668 -21.45 -11.58 -26.54
C ILE A 668 -20.01 -11.88 -26.15
N LEU A 669 -19.55 -13.09 -26.42
CA LEU A 669 -18.14 -13.46 -26.32
C LEU A 669 -17.37 -12.91 -27.53
N PHE A 670 -16.26 -12.23 -27.29
CA PHE A 670 -15.38 -11.73 -28.33
C PHE A 670 -13.90 -11.92 -27.97
N LEU A 671 -13.06 -11.97 -29.00
CA LEU A 671 -11.61 -11.96 -28.87
C LEU A 671 -11.07 -10.60 -29.30
N VAL A 672 -10.04 -10.12 -28.61
CA VAL A 672 -9.25 -8.95 -29.00
C VAL A 672 -7.76 -9.25 -28.90
N GLY A 673 -7.02 -8.99 -29.97
CA GLY A 673 -5.56 -9.13 -30.02
C GLY A 673 -4.92 -7.96 -30.76
N VAL A 674 -3.63 -7.74 -30.53
CA VAL A 674 -2.84 -6.71 -31.23
C VAL A 674 -1.56 -7.33 -31.78
N ASP A 675 -1.28 -7.08 -33.06
CA ASP A 675 0.03 -7.29 -33.67
C ASP A 675 0.69 -5.95 -33.98
N THR A 676 2.03 -5.95 -33.96
CA THR A 676 2.85 -4.75 -34.15
C THR A 676 4.11 -5.06 -34.97
N SER A 677 4.60 -4.06 -35.72
CA SER A 677 5.94 -4.08 -36.31
C SER A 677 7.09 -3.92 -35.30
N MET A 678 6.79 -3.68 -34.02
CA MET A 678 7.75 -3.50 -32.94
C MET A 678 7.47 -4.42 -31.72
N PRO A 679 7.40 -5.76 -31.89
CA PRO A 679 6.97 -6.68 -30.84
C PRO A 679 7.92 -6.72 -29.63
N ASP A 680 9.19 -6.37 -29.84
CA ASP A 680 10.23 -6.35 -28.80
C ASP A 680 10.42 -4.97 -28.15
N LYS A 681 9.57 -3.98 -28.43
CA LYS A 681 9.71 -2.64 -27.82
C LYS A 681 9.55 -2.71 -26.31
N ASP A 682 10.25 -1.81 -25.60
CA ASP A 682 10.10 -1.73 -24.16
C ASP A 682 8.84 -0.94 -23.80
N GLU A 683 7.79 -1.70 -23.54
CA GLU A 683 6.43 -1.29 -23.23
C GLU A 683 6.28 -0.66 -21.83
N GLN A 684 7.20 0.25 -21.46
CA GLN A 684 7.12 0.96 -20.18
C GLN A 684 6.05 2.04 -20.25
N THR A 685 4.97 1.85 -19.47
CA THR A 685 3.99 2.90 -19.24
C THR A 685 4.64 3.98 -18.37
N ILE A 686 4.99 5.12 -18.98
CA ILE A 686 5.45 6.27 -18.22
C ILE A 686 4.23 6.90 -17.53
N ARG A 687 3.87 6.40 -16.33
CA ARG A 687 2.92 7.06 -15.42
C ARG A 687 3.58 8.32 -14.84
N THR A 688 3.81 9.35 -15.65
CA THR A 688 4.40 10.62 -15.20
C THR A 688 3.38 11.46 -14.44
N ALA A 689 3.26 11.23 -13.13
CA ALA A 689 2.59 12.18 -12.24
C ALA A 689 3.52 13.37 -11.94
N THR A 690 3.74 14.24 -12.94
CA THR A 690 4.64 15.40 -12.82
C THR A 690 4.04 16.48 -11.92
N ARG A 691 4.30 16.42 -10.61
CA ARG A 691 3.99 17.53 -9.69
C ARG A 691 5.00 18.65 -9.83
N VAL A 692 4.61 19.75 -10.48
CA VAL A 692 5.40 20.99 -10.51
C VAL A 692 5.25 21.72 -9.18
N LEU A 693 6.31 21.70 -8.35
CA LEU A 693 6.45 22.62 -7.22
C LEU A 693 6.82 24.01 -7.74
N SER A 694 5.85 24.90 -7.89
CA SER A 694 6.10 26.30 -8.21
C SER A 694 6.70 27.03 -7.01
N SER A 695 8.03 27.19 -6.96
CA SER A 695 8.67 28.09 -6.01
C SER A 695 8.42 29.54 -6.41
N SER A 696 7.47 30.23 -5.76
CA SER A 696 7.26 31.66 -5.97
C SER A 696 8.38 32.47 -5.29
N THR A 697 9.47 32.73 -6.00
CA THR A 697 10.49 33.69 -5.55
C THR A 697 9.91 35.11 -5.56
N THR A 698 9.56 35.64 -4.38
CA THR A 698 9.16 37.04 -4.23
C THR A 698 10.36 37.95 -4.43
N VAL A 699 10.39 38.67 -5.55
CA VAL A 699 11.31 39.80 -5.75
C VAL A 699 10.69 41.04 -5.11
N ASP A 700 11.29 41.52 -4.03
CA ASP A 700 10.88 42.78 -3.39
C ASP A 700 11.09 43.97 -4.33
N ILE A 701 9.98 44.66 -4.68
CA ILE A 701 10.01 45.97 -5.32
C ILE A 701 9.64 47.02 -4.26
N PRO A 702 10.58 47.88 -3.81
CA PRO A 702 10.27 48.88 -2.81
C PRO A 702 9.32 49.95 -3.37
N GLY A 703 8.13 50.11 -2.76
CA GLY A 703 7.30 51.31 -2.95
C GLY A 703 5.81 51.13 -3.23
N VAL A 704 5.25 49.90 -3.24
CA VAL A 704 3.81 49.70 -3.47
C VAL A 704 3.10 49.23 -2.20
N THR A 705 2.19 50.05 -1.68
CA THR A 705 1.32 49.72 -0.54
C THR A 705 0.28 48.65 -0.89
N ALA A 706 0.31 47.54 -0.17
CA ALA A 706 -0.61 46.41 -0.41
C ALA A 706 -2.06 46.71 -0.01
N ALA A 707 -2.98 46.54 -0.97
CA ALA A 707 -4.38 46.26 -0.67
C ALA A 707 -4.55 44.74 -0.54
N ARG A 708 -5.22 44.27 0.52
CA ARG A 708 -5.49 42.83 0.74
C ARG A 708 -6.47 42.29 -0.31
N GLY A 709 -5.94 41.64 -1.33
CA GLY A 709 -6.67 40.64 -2.13
C GLY A 709 -6.36 39.24 -1.60
N ILE A 710 -7.38 38.39 -1.48
CA ILE A 710 -7.18 36.96 -1.20
C ILE A 710 -6.67 36.33 -2.50
N LEU A 711 -5.44 35.83 -2.49
CA LEU A 711 -4.93 34.99 -3.57
C LEU A 711 -5.50 33.58 -3.39
N THR A 712 -6.50 33.23 -4.18
CA THR A 712 -6.82 31.84 -4.45
C THR A 712 -5.68 31.23 -5.27
N SER A 713 -5.17 30.06 -4.86
CA SER A 713 -4.25 29.30 -5.70
C SER A 713 -5.00 28.75 -6.90
N GLU A 714 -4.80 29.34 -8.08
CA GLU A 714 -5.22 28.70 -9.33
C GLU A 714 -4.30 27.50 -9.59
N THR A 715 -4.90 26.31 -9.62
CA THR A 715 -4.20 25.09 -10.03
C THR A 715 -4.13 25.11 -11.55
N VAL A 716 -2.98 25.51 -12.12
CA VAL A 716 -2.76 25.42 -13.57
C VAL A 716 -2.27 24.01 -13.88
N GLU A 717 -3.11 23.19 -14.49
CA GLU A 717 -2.67 21.93 -15.08
C GLU A 717 -1.81 22.22 -16.32
N VAL A 718 -0.51 21.95 -16.18
CA VAL A 718 0.45 21.98 -17.28
C VAL A 718 0.66 20.54 -17.73
N LEU A 719 -0.02 20.17 -18.81
CA LEU A 719 0.10 18.85 -19.40
C LEU A 719 1.43 18.74 -20.14
N THR A 720 2.27 17.83 -19.67
CA THR A 720 3.58 17.51 -20.25
C THR A 720 3.60 16.05 -20.68
N CYS A 721 3.61 15.84 -22.00
CA CYS A 721 3.74 14.51 -22.58
C CYS A 721 5.22 14.27 -22.87
N THR A 722 5.81 13.29 -22.19
CA THR A 722 7.21 12.89 -22.39
C THR A 722 7.26 11.45 -22.88
N ALA A 723 7.80 11.24 -24.07
CA ALA A 723 8.01 9.91 -24.64
C ALA A 723 9.52 9.60 -24.66
N THR A 724 9.91 8.39 -24.25
CA THR A 724 11.30 7.93 -24.32
C THR A 724 11.38 6.65 -25.14
N VAL A 725 12.11 6.69 -26.26
CA VAL A 725 12.32 5.54 -27.15
C VAL A 725 13.82 5.40 -27.41
N ASN A 726 14.38 4.21 -27.17
CA ASN A 726 15.81 3.92 -27.36
C ASN A 726 16.77 4.94 -26.71
N GLY A 727 16.42 5.43 -25.52
CA GLY A 727 17.21 6.43 -24.78
C GLY A 727 17.09 7.87 -25.29
N SER A 728 16.28 8.13 -26.32
CA SER A 728 15.94 9.48 -26.79
C SER A 728 14.62 9.93 -26.17
N THR A 729 14.63 11.10 -25.52
CA THR A 729 13.45 11.67 -24.86
C THR A 729 12.91 12.87 -25.64
N ALA A 730 11.64 12.83 -26.03
CA ALA A 730 10.89 13.95 -26.59
C ALA A 730 9.90 14.48 -25.54
N THR A 731 9.65 15.79 -25.49
CA THR A 731 8.67 16.39 -24.56
C THR A 731 7.87 17.48 -25.26
N ALA A 732 6.54 17.40 -25.14
CA ALA A 732 5.58 18.41 -25.57
C ALA A 732 4.87 19.02 -24.35
N THR A 733 4.42 20.27 -24.44
CA THR A 733 3.79 21.00 -23.33
C THR A 733 2.59 21.79 -23.81
N GLY A 734 1.44 21.58 -23.17
CA GLY A 734 0.20 22.31 -23.39
C GLY A 734 -0.36 22.89 -22.08
N SER A 735 -1.15 23.95 -22.19
CA SER A 735 -1.87 24.54 -21.06
C SER A 735 -3.33 24.77 -21.42
N VAL A 736 -4.24 24.25 -20.60
CA VAL A 736 -5.68 24.44 -20.74
C VAL A 736 -6.16 25.37 -19.63
N LYS A 737 -7.04 26.32 -19.97
CA LYS A 737 -7.81 27.08 -18.99
C LYS A 737 -9.18 26.44 -18.83
N VAL A 738 -9.56 26.14 -17.60
CA VAL A 738 -10.91 25.69 -17.24
C VAL A 738 -11.62 26.88 -16.59
N ASP A 739 -12.64 27.41 -17.27
CA ASP A 739 -13.53 28.43 -16.71
C ASP A 739 -14.71 27.74 -15.99
N ASP A 740 -14.82 27.95 -14.67
CA ASP A 740 -15.71 27.19 -13.79
C ASP A 740 -17.09 27.85 -13.60
N GLU A 741 -18.01 27.59 -14.54
CA GLU A 741 -19.45 27.86 -14.37
C GLU A 741 -20.31 26.69 -14.89
N ARG A 742 -20.79 25.80 -13.99
CA ARG A 742 -22.19 25.27 -13.92
C ARG A 742 -22.36 24.05 -12.99
N VAL A 743 -22.74 24.28 -11.73
CA VAL A 743 -23.59 23.32 -10.98
C VAL A 743 -24.61 24.07 -10.11
N ALA A 744 -25.81 24.34 -10.65
CA ALA A 744 -26.96 24.74 -9.85
C ALA A 744 -28.31 24.41 -10.51
N ALA A 745 -29.22 23.87 -9.69
CA ALA A 745 -30.67 23.78 -9.88
C ALA A 745 -31.25 22.81 -10.94
N ALA A 746 -31.67 21.64 -10.46
CA ALA A 746 -32.79 20.87 -11.02
C ALA A 746 -33.77 20.47 -9.91
N LYS A 747 -34.82 21.27 -9.66
CA LYS A 747 -36.05 20.88 -8.93
C LYS A 747 -37.14 21.98 -8.98
N GLY A 748 -38.31 21.65 -9.52
CA GLY A 748 -39.60 22.13 -8.97
C GLY A 748 -40.30 23.36 -9.57
N ALA A 749 -41.24 23.09 -10.48
CA ALA A 749 -42.59 23.70 -10.56
C ALA A 749 -42.83 25.16 -11.04
N ALA A 750 -43.39 25.22 -12.25
CA ALA A 750 -44.67 25.88 -12.60
C ALA A 750 -44.81 27.43 -12.73
N ALA A 751 -45.22 27.80 -13.96
CA ALA A 751 -46.30 28.75 -14.33
C ALA A 751 -45.94 30.10 -15.00
N LYS A 752 -46.56 30.28 -16.18
CA LYS A 752 -46.95 31.53 -16.89
C LYS A 752 -45.86 32.50 -17.39
N GLY A 753 -45.97 32.83 -18.68
CA GLY A 753 -46.36 34.22 -19.01
C GLY A 753 -45.61 34.99 -20.12
N SER A 754 -45.87 34.65 -21.38
CA SER A 754 -46.04 35.57 -22.52
C SER A 754 -44.97 36.63 -22.93
N ARG A 755 -44.63 36.54 -24.23
CA ARG A 755 -44.64 37.63 -25.24
C ARG A 755 -43.52 38.68 -25.33
N ASN A 756 -43.05 38.82 -26.59
CA ASN A 756 -42.75 40.07 -27.33
C ASN A 756 -41.54 40.90 -26.84
N ASP A 757 -40.85 41.68 -27.69
CA ASP A 757 -40.66 41.72 -29.16
C ASP A 757 -39.47 42.69 -29.41
N GLU A 758 -38.97 42.77 -30.64
CA GLU A 758 -38.03 43.81 -31.13
C GLU A 758 -36.63 43.86 -30.43
N GLY A 759 -35.54 44.31 -31.07
CA GLY A 759 -35.35 44.68 -32.47
C GLY A 759 -34.20 45.68 -32.66
N SER A 760 -33.49 45.58 -33.79
CA SER A 760 -32.68 46.63 -34.44
C SER A 760 -31.19 46.85 -34.11
N ARG A 761 -30.38 46.62 -35.16
CA ARG A 761 -29.32 47.49 -35.72
C ARG A 761 -27.99 47.73 -34.97
N ALA A 762 -26.97 46.99 -35.42
CA ALA A 762 -25.84 47.46 -36.26
C ALA A 762 -25.08 48.77 -35.92
N VAL A 763 -23.74 48.73 -36.02
CA VAL A 763 -22.92 49.52 -36.98
C VAL A 763 -21.40 49.26 -36.82
N VAL A 764 -20.75 48.91 -37.95
CA VAL A 764 -19.37 49.20 -38.43
C VAL A 764 -18.15 49.14 -37.48
N GLY A 765 -17.09 48.45 -37.94
CA GLY A 765 -15.75 48.53 -37.35
C GLY A 765 -14.71 47.64 -38.04
N ASP A 766 -14.46 47.83 -39.34
CA ASP A 766 -13.37 47.17 -40.08
C ASP A 766 -12.01 47.83 -39.77
N TRP A 767 -10.90 47.12 -40.01
CA TRP A 767 -9.57 47.58 -40.47
C TRP A 767 -8.48 46.49 -40.27
N SER A 768 -8.17 45.80 -41.37
CA SER A 768 -6.82 45.55 -41.92
C SER A 768 -5.62 46.28 -41.27
N SER A 769 -4.35 45.84 -41.34
CA SER A 769 -3.65 44.64 -41.83
C SER A 769 -2.13 44.88 -41.67
N PHE A 770 -1.25 43.85 -41.74
CA PHE A 770 -0.16 43.75 -42.73
C PHE A 770 0.80 42.56 -42.49
N SER A 771 1.41 42.10 -43.58
CA SER A 771 2.32 40.96 -43.70
C SER A 771 3.81 41.35 -43.72
N SER A 772 4.71 40.44 -43.32
CA SER A 772 5.98 40.19 -44.06
C SER A 772 6.68 38.88 -43.67
N SER A 773 7.28 38.25 -44.68
CA SER A 773 8.26 37.14 -44.66
C SER A 773 9.54 37.64 -45.38
N PRO A 774 10.64 36.87 -45.58
CA PRO A 774 11.24 35.73 -44.84
C PRO A 774 12.77 35.93 -44.59
N ASP A 775 13.51 34.82 -44.36
CA ASP A 775 14.91 34.51 -44.78
C ASP A 775 16.07 34.33 -43.75
N GLN A 776 16.47 33.05 -43.62
CA GLN A 776 17.83 32.46 -43.81
C GLN A 776 19.09 32.71 -42.92
N LEU A 777 19.91 31.63 -42.84
CA LEU A 777 21.39 31.54 -42.58
C LEU A 777 21.92 31.77 -41.14
N THR A 778 22.96 31.10 -40.58
CA THR A 778 23.60 29.74 -40.73
C THR A 778 24.70 29.51 -39.65
N LEU A 779 25.00 28.24 -39.33
CA LEU A 779 26.32 27.62 -38.94
C LEU A 779 26.95 27.81 -37.52
N ASP A 780 27.07 26.67 -36.82
CA ASP A 780 28.27 26.04 -36.17
C ASP A 780 29.04 26.69 -34.97
N PRO A 781 29.82 25.89 -34.16
CA PRO A 781 29.92 24.43 -34.01
C PRO A 781 29.91 23.86 -32.54
N PHE A 782 30.04 22.53 -32.43
CA PHE A 782 30.27 21.67 -31.24
C PHE A 782 31.21 22.18 -30.12
N PRO A 783 31.13 21.54 -28.93
CA PRO A 783 32.21 20.60 -28.59
C PRO A 783 31.76 19.19 -28.20
N THR A 784 32.70 18.24 -28.35
CA THR A 784 32.60 16.81 -28.06
C THR A 784 32.61 16.48 -26.56
N CYS A 785 31.98 15.36 -26.16
CA CYS A 785 32.28 14.68 -24.89
C CYS A 785 32.66 13.21 -25.10
N SER A 786 33.62 12.75 -24.29
CA SER A 786 34.40 11.52 -24.49
C SER A 786 33.67 10.23 -24.11
N ALA A 787 34.02 9.13 -24.77
CA ALA A 787 33.60 7.79 -24.39
C ALA A 787 34.26 7.32 -23.08
N VAL A 788 33.47 6.72 -22.19
CA VAL A 788 33.97 5.94 -21.05
C VAL A 788 33.99 4.46 -21.44
N ARG A 789 35.17 3.85 -21.44
CA ARG A 789 35.33 2.39 -21.60
C ARG A 789 35.18 1.73 -20.23
N PHE A 790 34.25 0.79 -20.08
CA PHE A 790 34.35 -0.22 -19.02
C PHE A 790 35.20 -1.39 -19.51
N ALA A 791 36.25 -1.71 -18.77
CA ALA A 791 37.11 -2.85 -19.04
C ALA A 791 36.61 -4.07 -18.27
N ALA A 792 36.32 -5.16 -18.97
CA ALA A 792 36.04 -6.45 -18.34
C ALA A 792 37.35 -7.10 -17.86
N THR A 793 37.49 -7.31 -16.54
CA THR A 793 38.58 -8.09 -15.96
C THR A 793 38.20 -9.57 -15.85
N THR A 794 38.75 -10.39 -16.75
CA THR A 794 38.75 -11.84 -16.62
C THR A 794 39.71 -12.26 -15.50
N GLY A 795 39.23 -13.06 -14.55
CA GLY A 795 40.00 -13.56 -13.41
C GLY A 795 39.82 -15.06 -13.21
N ALA A 796 40.61 -15.87 -13.92
CA ALA A 796 40.66 -17.32 -13.68
C ALA A 796 41.50 -17.63 -12.44
N GLY A 797 41.01 -18.53 -11.57
CA GLY A 797 41.68 -18.89 -10.31
C GLY A 797 41.43 -20.33 -9.89
N ASN A 798 42.20 -21.27 -10.46
CA ASN A 798 42.24 -22.66 -10.00
C ASN A 798 42.81 -22.74 -8.56
N SER A 799 42.13 -23.46 -7.66
CA SER A 799 42.82 -24.28 -6.66
C SER A 799 41.96 -25.45 -6.19
N THR A 800 42.55 -26.64 -6.21
CA THR A 800 42.00 -27.89 -5.65
C THR A 800 42.94 -28.42 -4.56
N CYS A 801 42.42 -29.35 -3.74
CA CYS A 801 43.09 -30.25 -2.78
C CYS A 801 42.94 -29.95 -1.27
N ASP A 802 41.84 -30.47 -0.72
CA ASP A 802 41.83 -31.61 0.23
C ASP A 802 42.85 -31.64 1.40
N ARG A 803 42.32 -31.67 2.65
CA ARG A 803 42.53 -32.82 3.58
C ARG A 803 41.74 -32.79 4.90
N ARG A 804 40.88 -33.80 5.06
CA ARG A 804 40.68 -34.70 6.24
C ARG A 804 40.31 -34.15 7.64
N GLY A 805 39.21 -34.73 8.16
CA GLY A 805 38.93 -34.95 9.60
C GLY A 805 37.50 -34.53 9.96
N GLY A 806 36.55 -35.39 10.37
CA GLY A 806 36.58 -36.82 10.68
C GLY A 806 36.37 -37.09 12.17
N LEU A 807 35.13 -37.48 12.56
CA LEU A 807 34.64 -38.11 13.82
C LEU A 807 33.16 -37.69 14.04
N THR A 808 32.17 -38.44 13.57
CA THR A 808 31.38 -39.44 14.35
C THR A 808 30.65 -38.93 15.60
N LYS A 809 29.30 -38.88 15.57
CA LYS A 809 28.41 -39.85 16.27
C LYS A 809 26.92 -39.51 16.14
N ALA A 810 26.10 -40.53 15.88
CA ALA A 810 24.67 -40.56 16.24
C ALA A 810 24.50 -41.04 17.71
N PRO A 811 23.31 -40.83 18.32
CA PRO A 811 22.23 -41.85 18.29
C PRO A 811 20.87 -41.21 17.90
N VAL A 812 19.92 -41.89 17.23
CA VAL A 812 19.17 -43.13 17.56
C VAL A 812 18.18 -42.97 18.74
N VAL A 813 16.94 -42.65 18.36
CA VAL A 813 15.63 -43.13 18.86
C VAL A 813 15.32 -43.10 20.37
N ALA A 814 14.23 -42.39 20.70
CA ALA A 814 13.24 -42.85 21.69
C ALA A 814 11.82 -42.42 21.26
N THR A 815 10.86 -43.33 21.35
CA THR A 815 9.42 -43.11 21.11
C THR A 815 8.63 -43.13 22.43
N ALA A 816 7.41 -42.61 22.37
CA ALA A 816 6.31 -42.73 23.34
C ALA A 816 6.39 -41.87 24.63
N GLY A 817 5.25 -41.20 24.89
CA GLY A 817 4.97 -40.28 25.98
C GLY A 817 3.65 -39.59 25.69
#